data_AF-A0A158R478-F1
#
_entry.id   AF-A0A158R478-F1
#
_cell.length_a   1.000
_cell.length_b   1.000
_cell.length_c   1.000
_cell.angle_alpha   90.00
_cell.angle_beta   90.00
_cell.angle_gamma   90.00
#
_symmetry.space_group_name_H-M   'P 1'
#
loop_
_entity.id
_entity.type
_entity.pdbx_description
1 polymer ?
#
loop_
_entity_poly.entity_id
_entity_poly.type
_entity_poly.pdbx_seq_one_letter_code
_entity_poly.pdbx_strand_id
1 'polypeptide(L)'
;MTVKYNLAVSTSKPWTLFRLLFRWSGSIWKSVFLELLVWLILFAIISVVYRAALGDSQKITFEQFVHYCDEKLDYIPLNFMLGFFVTSVLSRWLLFFDNIGYIDNVALMVSAYVVGADEKTRMLRRNIVRYCVLSQALVFRDISLRVRKRFPTIESLITAGFMMEHEKARFEEFTHFRYNRYWMPFQWSLSLCHEARMHQKIASDVLLEKIGEEIKKFRTNMAVLCNYDWVPLPIMYPQLIVMAVHTYFLVCVFSRQFVITETAPNKTEMDIYFPLMTVLQFIFYMGWLKVAEAMLNPFGEDDDDFECNFLLDKNLSIGLTVVDQGYNKTPNVQQDIFWNDEVRPLYTLQSMQEEQPRSGLTGSTANMTVKYTLDVSTSRPWSLFKLLFRWKGSVWKAISFELIVWLLLYAALTLLYRLGLEGQTRSNFEQFVAYLNSKLDYVPLDFMLGFFVTSVLNRWTLFFSNIGYIDNIALMVATYVRGTDEKTRKIRRNIVRYCVLAQTLVFRDISIRARRRFPTLDSIVESGFMLQQEQERFEEFNQFRYNRYWMPFQWALSLCDEARRQQKISSDYLLKKIGEEIKSFRTNMATLCNYDWVPLPIMYPQLIVIAVHMYFVITAISRQFITSDNAANKSKVDIYFPIMTVLQFVFYMGWLKVAEVMLNPFGEDDDDFECNFLLDKNLAIGLKIVDEGYNKTPQVLKDKFWNRAVEPLYTAQAMHQEKRVSGITGSVANIRLPHCTSSGRMVQLPEDLFSSAAPNSNRRQSLATSVINYDSNGVHMPHFLNSVKHKFGRSLSHSHVQPLSKEKFKSYYISEHGFKFPHQNSHEKKSGKKNSKVKCLSENVF
;
A
#
# COMPACT_ATOMS: atom_id res chain seq x y z
N MET A 1 17.52 14.38 4.28
CA MET A 1 16.13 14.52 3.77
C MET A 1 15.87 13.32 2.92
N THR A 2 14.82 12.54 3.24
CA THR A 2 14.29 11.49 2.36
C THR A 2 14.26 11.97 0.91
N VAL A 3 14.73 11.14 -0.02
CA VAL A 3 14.97 11.56 -1.41
C VAL A 3 13.64 11.71 -2.15
N LYS A 4 13.11 12.94 -2.21
CA LYS A 4 11.86 13.23 -2.93
C LYS A 4 12.05 13.14 -4.44
N TYR A 5 11.25 12.32 -5.14
CA TYR A 5 11.27 12.22 -6.60
C TYR A 5 9.89 12.11 -7.28
N ASN A 6 8.76 12.12 -6.55
CA ASN A 6 7.41 11.98 -7.13
C ASN A 6 7.10 13.00 -8.24
N LEU A 7 7.54 14.26 -8.06
CA LEU A 7 7.39 15.29 -9.08
C LEU A 7 8.10 14.93 -10.39
N ALA A 8 9.28 14.30 -10.30
CA ALA A 8 10.03 13.88 -11.47
C ALA A 8 9.32 12.76 -12.23
N VAL A 9 8.55 11.91 -11.54
CA VAL A 9 7.78 10.77 -12.10
C VAL A 9 6.30 11.08 -12.32
N SER A 10 5.93 12.34 -12.43
CA SER A 10 4.55 12.78 -12.64
C SER A 10 4.02 12.62 -14.08
N THR A 11 4.88 12.21 -15.01
CA THR A 11 4.50 11.90 -16.39
C THR A 11 5.28 10.70 -16.86
N SER A 12 4.64 9.72 -17.51
CA SER A 12 5.27 8.51 -18.08
C SER A 12 6.09 8.75 -19.35
N LYS A 13 6.58 9.97 -19.57
CA LYS A 13 7.40 10.31 -20.75
C LYS A 13 8.62 9.38 -20.83
N PRO A 14 9.11 9.05 -22.05
CA PRO A 14 10.12 8.01 -22.21
C PRO A 14 11.42 8.19 -21.40
N TRP A 15 11.77 9.42 -21.08
CA TRP A 15 13.01 9.76 -20.37
C TRP A 15 12.81 9.95 -18.86
N THR A 16 11.59 9.80 -18.35
CA THR A 16 11.25 10.17 -16.97
C THR A 16 12.00 9.32 -15.95
N LEU A 17 11.83 8.00 -15.98
CA LEU A 17 12.56 7.10 -15.09
C LEU A 17 14.07 7.05 -15.41
N PHE A 18 14.45 7.25 -16.67
CA PHE A 18 15.87 7.30 -17.06
C PHE A 18 16.61 8.46 -16.40
N ARG A 19 15.97 9.63 -16.24
CA ARG A 19 16.55 10.78 -15.51
C ARG A 19 16.87 10.45 -14.05
N LEU A 20 16.11 9.53 -13.43
CA LEU A 20 16.39 9.12 -12.05
C LEU A 20 17.74 8.42 -11.92
N LEU A 21 18.25 7.77 -12.97
CA LEU A 21 19.52 7.03 -12.92
C LEU A 21 20.74 7.92 -12.65
N PHE A 22 20.66 9.21 -12.97
CA PHE A 22 21.74 10.17 -12.78
C PHE A 22 21.75 10.84 -11.39
N ARG A 23 20.79 10.51 -10.53
CA ARG A 23 20.76 11.03 -9.16
C ARG A 23 21.74 10.24 -8.29
N TRP A 24 22.56 10.93 -7.50
CA TRP A 24 23.57 10.32 -6.62
C TRP A 24 23.07 10.02 -5.20
N SER A 25 22.36 10.96 -4.57
CA SER A 25 21.84 10.80 -3.21
C SER A 25 20.78 9.69 -3.13
N GLY A 26 20.95 8.77 -2.18
CA GLY A 26 20.10 7.58 -2.01
C GLY A 26 20.14 6.64 -3.21
N SER A 27 21.14 6.72 -4.09
CA SER A 27 21.16 5.95 -5.33
C SER A 27 21.79 4.57 -5.19
N ILE A 28 21.44 3.68 -6.12
CA ILE A 28 22.08 2.37 -6.23
C ILE A 28 23.60 2.48 -6.43
N TRP A 29 24.06 3.51 -7.15
CA TRP A 29 25.48 3.72 -7.42
C TRP A 29 26.27 3.97 -6.14
N LYS A 30 25.76 4.86 -5.28
CA LYS A 30 26.38 5.16 -3.98
C LYS A 30 26.47 3.91 -3.10
N SER A 31 25.47 3.03 -3.18
CA SER A 31 25.34 1.87 -2.29
C SER A 31 26.09 0.61 -2.76
N VAL A 32 26.38 0.44 -4.05
CA VAL A 32 27.01 -0.78 -4.60
C VAL A 32 28.46 -0.54 -5.04
N PHE A 33 28.87 0.72 -5.22
CA PHE A 33 30.17 1.06 -5.81
C PHE A 33 31.36 0.44 -5.08
N LEU A 34 31.38 0.49 -3.74
CA LEU A 34 32.51 0.00 -2.94
C LEU A 34 32.62 -1.53 -3.02
N GLU A 35 31.52 -2.25 -2.85
CA GLU A 35 31.50 -3.71 -2.94
C GLU A 35 31.85 -4.20 -4.35
N LEU A 36 31.36 -3.50 -5.38
CA LEU A 36 31.71 -3.81 -6.77
C LEU A 36 33.21 -3.59 -7.03
N LEU A 37 33.79 -2.49 -6.54
CA LEU A 37 35.22 -2.21 -6.66
C LEU A 37 36.05 -3.34 -6.03
N VAL A 38 35.70 -3.75 -4.80
CA VAL A 38 36.39 -4.85 -4.10
C VAL A 38 36.28 -6.15 -4.90
N TRP A 39 35.08 -6.49 -5.37
CA TRP A 39 34.87 -7.69 -6.17
C TRP A 39 35.68 -7.67 -7.49
N LEU A 40 35.72 -6.53 -8.18
CA LEU A 40 36.52 -6.35 -9.40
C LEU A 40 38.02 -6.49 -9.14
N ILE A 41 38.54 -5.95 -8.03
CA ILE A 41 39.94 -6.11 -7.64
C ILE A 41 40.27 -7.58 -7.39
N LEU A 42 39.43 -8.30 -6.63
CA LEU A 42 39.63 -9.73 -6.38
C LEU A 42 39.59 -10.55 -7.68
N PHE A 43 38.63 -10.25 -8.56
CA PHE A 43 38.52 -10.89 -9.86
C PHE A 43 39.76 -10.65 -10.71
N ALA A 44 40.26 -9.40 -10.76
CA ALA A 44 41.46 -9.04 -11.49
C ALA A 44 42.71 -9.72 -10.93
N ILE A 45 42.87 -9.78 -9.62
CA ILE A 45 43.99 -10.48 -8.96
C ILE A 45 44.03 -11.95 -9.39
N ILE A 46 42.89 -12.65 -9.30
CA ILE A 46 42.82 -14.08 -9.69
C ILE A 46 43.08 -14.24 -11.19
N SER A 47 42.58 -13.34 -12.03
CA SER A 47 42.85 -13.37 -13.47
C SER A 47 44.34 -13.19 -13.79
N VAL A 48 45.02 -12.27 -13.11
CA VAL A 48 46.47 -12.06 -13.24
C VAL A 48 47.25 -13.27 -12.75
N VAL A 49 46.88 -13.86 -11.61
CA VAL A 49 47.51 -15.07 -11.07
C VAL A 49 47.37 -16.24 -12.06
N TYR A 50 46.16 -16.47 -12.58
CA TYR A 50 45.90 -17.53 -13.55
C TYR A 50 46.74 -17.39 -14.82
N ARG A 51 46.89 -16.16 -15.34
CA ARG A 51 47.62 -15.90 -16.59
C ARG A 51 49.14 -15.86 -16.43
N ALA A 52 49.63 -15.22 -15.37
CA ALA A 52 51.04 -14.86 -15.23
C ALA A 52 51.81 -15.70 -14.20
N ALA A 53 51.14 -16.30 -13.21
CA ALA A 53 51.81 -16.99 -12.10
C ALA A 53 51.64 -18.52 -12.11
N LEU A 54 50.51 -19.04 -12.58
CA LEU A 54 50.26 -20.50 -12.60
C LEU A 54 51.03 -21.20 -13.73
N GLY A 55 51.68 -22.32 -13.40
CA GLY A 55 52.25 -23.24 -14.38
C GLY A 55 51.18 -24.08 -15.11
N ASP A 56 51.55 -24.75 -16.21
CA ASP A 56 50.58 -25.43 -17.09
C ASP A 56 49.80 -26.56 -16.39
N SER A 57 50.43 -27.32 -15.51
CA SER A 57 49.74 -28.34 -14.70
C SER A 57 48.75 -27.73 -13.70
N GLN A 58 49.11 -26.60 -13.09
CA GLN A 58 48.27 -25.88 -12.13
C GLN A 58 47.07 -25.21 -12.81
N LYS A 59 47.26 -24.71 -14.04
CA LYS A 59 46.18 -24.14 -14.87
C LYS A 59 45.08 -25.18 -15.12
N ILE A 60 45.44 -26.41 -15.50
CA ILE A 60 44.46 -27.48 -15.73
C ILE A 60 43.64 -27.77 -14.46
N THR A 61 44.30 -27.85 -13.30
CA THR A 61 43.60 -28.06 -12.02
C THR A 61 42.68 -26.89 -11.67
N PHE A 62 43.14 -25.66 -11.89
CA PHE A 62 42.34 -24.45 -11.69
C PHE A 62 41.10 -24.45 -12.59
N GLU A 63 41.24 -24.81 -13.86
CA GLU A 63 40.14 -24.83 -14.83
C GLU A 63 39.08 -25.88 -14.48
N GLN A 64 39.50 -27.05 -13.99
CA GLN A 64 38.58 -28.06 -13.46
C GLN A 64 37.82 -27.54 -12.23
N PHE A 65 38.50 -26.81 -11.35
CA PHE A 65 37.87 -26.18 -10.18
C PHE A 65 36.87 -25.09 -10.59
N VAL A 66 37.22 -24.24 -11.56
CA VAL A 66 36.33 -23.22 -12.14
C VAL A 66 35.07 -23.86 -12.72
N HIS A 67 35.22 -24.92 -13.52
CA HIS A 67 34.09 -25.68 -14.07
C HIS A 67 33.20 -26.25 -12.97
N TYR A 68 33.81 -26.89 -11.95
CA TYR A 68 33.07 -27.42 -10.81
C TYR A 68 32.27 -26.32 -10.11
N CYS A 69 32.88 -25.17 -9.82
CA CYS A 69 32.18 -24.06 -9.19
C CYS A 69 31.01 -23.55 -10.04
N ASP A 70 31.18 -23.42 -11.36
CA ASP A 70 30.14 -22.92 -12.26
C ASP A 70 28.91 -23.84 -12.30
N GLU A 71 29.12 -25.15 -12.40
CA GLU A 71 28.04 -26.16 -12.43
C GLU A 71 27.24 -26.20 -11.12
N LYS A 72 27.88 -25.87 -9.99
CA LYS A 72 27.25 -25.94 -8.66
C LYS A 72 26.66 -24.61 -8.18
N LEU A 73 26.84 -23.51 -8.92
CA LEU A 73 26.27 -22.21 -8.58
C LEU A 73 24.73 -22.22 -8.55
N ASP A 74 24.09 -23.02 -9.40
CA ASP A 74 22.63 -23.12 -9.50
C ASP A 74 21.98 -23.75 -8.26
N TYR A 75 22.76 -24.31 -7.33
CA TYR A 75 22.26 -24.84 -6.06
C TYR A 75 21.74 -23.75 -5.13
N ILE A 76 22.11 -22.48 -5.36
CA ILE A 76 21.69 -21.34 -4.55
C ILE A 76 20.53 -20.61 -5.25
N PRO A 77 19.27 -20.75 -4.79
CA PRO A 77 18.11 -20.13 -5.43
C PRO A 77 17.96 -18.64 -5.06
N LEU A 78 18.93 -17.81 -5.44
CA LEU A 78 19.01 -16.39 -5.06
C LEU A 78 17.74 -15.59 -5.39
N ASN A 79 17.12 -15.86 -6.55
CA ASN A 79 15.93 -15.14 -7.02
C ASN A 79 14.77 -15.20 -6.01
N PHE A 80 14.46 -16.40 -5.52
CA PHE A 80 13.39 -16.60 -4.56
C PHE A 80 13.78 -16.06 -3.19
N MET A 81 15.00 -16.34 -2.75
CA MET A 81 15.52 -15.92 -1.45
C MET A 81 15.45 -14.39 -1.29
N LEU A 82 15.97 -13.64 -2.26
CA LEU A 82 15.94 -12.17 -2.24
C LEU A 82 14.53 -11.62 -2.43
N GLY A 83 13.75 -12.18 -3.35
CA GLY A 83 12.40 -11.71 -3.64
C GLY A 83 11.48 -11.72 -2.41
N PHE A 84 11.45 -12.84 -1.68
CA PHE A 84 10.66 -12.93 -0.44
C PHE A 84 11.22 -12.04 0.67
N PHE A 85 12.55 -11.92 0.76
CA PHE A 85 13.18 -11.08 1.77
C PHE A 85 12.86 -9.59 1.56
N VAL A 86 13.08 -9.08 0.35
CA VAL A 86 12.80 -7.67 0.00
C VAL A 86 11.33 -7.34 0.21
N THR A 87 10.41 -8.22 -0.20
CA THR A 87 8.96 -8.02 -0.01
C THR A 87 8.58 -7.97 1.47
N SER A 88 9.17 -8.84 2.29
CA SER A 88 8.94 -8.87 3.74
C SER A 88 9.46 -7.62 4.42
N VAL A 89 10.66 -7.16 4.05
CA VAL A 89 11.26 -5.93 4.58
C VAL A 89 10.45 -4.70 4.16
N LEU A 90 10.04 -4.61 2.90
CA LEU A 90 9.20 -3.51 2.41
C LEU A 90 7.85 -3.46 3.14
N SER A 91 7.22 -4.61 3.38
CA SER A 91 5.95 -4.68 4.12
C SER A 91 6.11 -4.14 5.55
N ARG A 92 7.23 -4.47 6.21
CA ARG A 92 7.59 -3.96 7.54
C ARG A 92 7.92 -2.46 7.50
N TRP A 93 8.62 -1.99 6.47
CA TRP A 93 8.90 -0.57 6.24
C TRP A 93 7.63 0.27 6.11
N LEU A 94 6.65 -0.21 5.33
CA LEU A 94 5.33 0.44 5.21
C LEU A 94 4.60 0.50 6.56
N LEU A 95 4.67 -0.58 7.34
CA LEU A 95 4.07 -0.61 8.66
C LEU A 95 4.69 0.40 9.63
N PHE A 96 6.02 0.58 9.59
CA PHE A 96 6.67 1.63 10.36
C PHE A 96 6.17 3.02 9.95
N PHE A 97 6.03 3.25 8.65
CA PHE A 97 5.54 4.51 8.12
C PHE A 97 4.11 4.82 8.57
N ASP A 98 3.20 3.85 8.49
CA ASP A 98 1.80 4.00 8.93
C ASP A 98 1.66 4.32 10.43
N ASN A 99 2.64 3.89 11.24
CA ASN A 99 2.64 4.04 12.70
C ASN A 99 3.56 5.16 13.21
N ILE A 100 4.18 5.96 12.33
CA ILE A 100 5.16 7.01 12.70
C ILE A 100 4.57 8.12 13.60
N GLY A 101 3.25 8.25 13.65
CA GLY A 101 2.52 9.06 14.64
C GLY A 101 2.39 10.54 14.26
N TYR A 102 1.24 10.90 13.68
CA TYR A 102 0.88 12.29 13.39
C TYR A 102 -0.06 12.83 14.48
N ILE A 103 0.28 13.98 15.08
CA ILE A 103 -0.43 14.52 16.25
C ILE A 103 -1.76 15.18 15.90
N ASP A 104 -1.97 15.49 14.63
CA ASP A 104 -3.01 16.41 14.18
C ASP A 104 -4.42 15.99 14.62
N ASN A 105 -4.74 14.70 14.62
CA ASN A 105 -6.05 14.21 15.06
C ASN A 105 -6.28 14.48 16.55
N VAL A 106 -5.27 14.25 17.39
CA VAL A 106 -5.34 14.58 18.82
C VAL A 106 -5.52 16.09 19.00
N ALA A 107 -4.70 16.89 18.30
CA ALA A 107 -4.77 18.34 18.39
C ALA A 107 -6.13 18.90 17.94
N LEU A 108 -6.70 18.41 16.84
CA LEU A 108 -8.01 18.83 16.34
C LEU A 108 -9.14 18.45 17.31
N MET A 109 -9.13 17.25 17.88
CA MET A 109 -10.15 16.84 18.86
C MET A 109 -10.02 17.63 20.18
N VAL A 110 -8.79 17.88 20.65
CA VAL A 110 -8.54 18.70 21.85
C VAL A 110 -8.99 20.14 21.62
N SER A 111 -8.68 20.73 20.45
CA SER A 111 -9.10 22.09 20.09
C SER A 111 -10.63 22.20 19.99
N ALA A 112 -11.29 21.18 19.42
CA ALA A 112 -12.74 21.18 19.24
C ALA A 112 -13.52 20.98 20.55
N TYR A 113 -13.05 20.12 21.46
CA TYR A 113 -13.85 19.66 22.59
C TYR A 113 -13.40 20.18 23.97
N VAL A 114 -12.20 20.77 24.10
CA VAL A 114 -11.75 21.41 25.35
C VAL A 114 -12.02 22.91 25.27
N VAL A 115 -13.16 23.32 25.81
CA VAL A 115 -13.71 24.67 25.66
C VAL A 115 -13.28 25.59 26.79
N GLY A 116 -12.77 26.78 26.43
CA GLY A 116 -12.41 27.83 27.39
C GLY A 116 -11.33 28.76 26.84
N ALA A 117 -11.51 30.07 27.04
CA ALA A 117 -10.53 31.11 26.69
C ALA A 117 -9.65 31.52 27.89
N ASP A 118 -9.93 30.98 29.08
CA ASP A 118 -9.12 31.23 30.27
C ASP A 118 -7.72 30.65 30.14
N GLU A 119 -6.74 31.33 30.76
CA GLU A 119 -5.33 30.94 30.67
C GLU A 119 -5.10 29.51 31.20
N LYS A 120 -5.83 29.10 32.26
CA LYS A 120 -5.75 27.72 32.78
C LYS A 120 -6.19 26.70 31.71
N THR A 121 -7.32 26.91 31.04
CA THR A 121 -7.79 25.99 29.99
C THR A 121 -6.90 26.02 28.74
N ARG A 122 -6.35 27.19 28.40
CA ARG A 122 -5.32 27.30 27.36
C ARG A 122 -4.09 26.45 27.70
N MET A 123 -3.60 26.52 28.95
CA MET A 123 -2.51 25.67 29.44
C MET A 123 -2.87 24.19 29.38
N LEU A 124 -4.10 23.80 29.76
CA LEU A 124 -4.58 22.41 29.64
C LEU A 124 -4.48 21.91 28.21
N ARG A 125 -5.04 22.64 27.24
CA ARG A 125 -4.98 22.28 25.81
C ARG A 125 -3.55 22.10 25.31
N ARG A 126 -2.67 23.06 25.62
CA ARG A 126 -1.25 23.01 25.21
C ARG A 126 -0.52 21.82 25.83
N ASN A 127 -0.75 21.53 27.10
CA ASN A 127 -0.07 20.43 27.82
C ASN A 127 -0.57 19.05 27.39
N ILE A 128 -1.87 18.86 27.13
CA ILE A 128 -2.42 17.61 26.60
C ILE A 128 -1.69 17.19 25.32
N VAL A 129 -1.53 18.11 24.37
CA VAL A 129 -0.83 17.86 23.10
C VAL A 129 0.68 17.73 23.29
N ARG A 130 1.29 18.63 24.06
CA ARG A 130 2.74 18.59 24.31
C ARG A 130 3.16 17.29 24.98
N TYR A 131 2.35 16.72 25.87
CA TYR A 131 2.64 15.42 26.49
C TYR A 131 2.60 14.26 25.49
N CYS A 132 1.65 14.25 24.55
CA CYS A 132 1.67 13.24 23.48
C CYS A 132 2.94 13.35 22.62
N VAL A 133 3.35 14.58 22.26
CA VAL A 133 4.57 14.81 21.49
C VAL A 133 5.84 14.52 22.31
N LEU A 134 5.83 14.77 23.62
CA LEU A 134 6.92 14.40 24.53
C LEU A 134 7.11 12.88 24.58
N SER A 135 6.02 12.12 24.68
CA SER A 135 6.08 10.65 24.57
C SER A 135 6.66 10.21 23.22
N GLN A 136 6.28 10.86 22.12
CA GLN A 136 6.85 10.58 20.79
C GLN A 136 8.36 10.89 20.77
N ALA A 137 8.80 12.02 21.35
CA ALA A 137 10.20 12.38 21.43
C ALA A 137 11.01 11.37 22.25
N LEU A 138 10.46 10.87 23.36
CA LEU A 138 11.08 9.82 24.17
C LEU A 138 11.23 8.52 23.37
N VAL A 139 10.18 8.09 22.64
CA VAL A 139 10.23 6.89 21.80
C VAL A 139 11.24 7.05 20.66
N PHE A 140 11.16 8.15 19.91
CA PHE A 140 12.07 8.42 18.80
C PHE A 140 13.52 8.54 19.24
N ARG A 141 13.79 9.09 20.42
CA ARG A 141 15.14 9.12 20.99
C ARG A 141 15.71 7.72 21.21
N ASP A 142 14.87 6.75 21.50
CA ASP A 142 15.31 5.39 21.82
C ASP A 142 15.45 4.51 20.55
N ILE A 143 14.67 4.79 19.48
CA ILE A 143 14.70 4.01 18.22
C ILE A 143 15.47 4.68 17.07
N SER A 144 15.65 6.01 17.08
CA SER A 144 16.29 6.76 15.98
C SER A 144 17.61 7.39 16.41
N LEU A 145 18.67 7.08 15.66
CA LEU A 145 20.02 7.61 15.92
C LEU A 145 20.09 9.13 15.77
N ARG A 146 19.43 9.69 14.74
CA ARG A 146 19.39 11.14 14.50
C ARG A 146 18.71 11.90 15.63
N VAL A 147 17.66 11.32 16.22
CA VAL A 147 16.94 11.92 17.35
C VAL A 147 17.73 11.73 18.64
N ARG A 148 18.39 10.58 18.82
CA ARG A 148 19.31 10.34 19.96
C ARG A 148 20.46 11.34 19.99
N LYS A 149 21.05 11.68 18.83
CA LYS A 149 22.10 12.70 18.71
C LYS A 149 21.58 14.11 19.04
N ARG A 150 20.34 14.42 18.65
CA ARG A 150 19.68 15.70 19.00
C ARG A 150 19.32 15.78 20.48
N PHE A 151 18.85 14.69 21.07
CA PHE A 151 18.43 14.62 22.47
C PHE A 151 19.18 13.54 23.26
N PRO A 152 20.49 13.71 23.57
CA PRO A 152 21.25 12.67 24.26
C PRO A 152 20.77 12.41 25.69
N THR A 153 20.30 13.45 26.38
CA THR A 153 19.88 13.43 27.79
C THR A 153 18.44 13.94 27.96
N ILE A 154 17.81 13.67 29.11
CA ILE A 154 16.49 14.25 29.41
C ILE A 154 16.56 15.79 29.49
N GLU A 155 17.69 16.34 29.95
CA GLU A 155 17.91 17.80 30.04
C GLU A 155 17.88 18.49 28.68
N SER A 156 18.35 17.81 27.62
CA SER A 156 18.23 18.34 26.26
C SER A 156 16.77 18.46 25.80
N LEU A 157 15.86 17.60 26.28
CA LEU A 157 14.42 17.72 26.02
C LEU A 157 13.79 18.89 26.79
N ILE A 158 14.32 19.22 27.97
CA ILE A 158 13.89 20.40 28.73
C ILE A 158 14.33 21.67 28.03
N THR A 159 15.61 21.75 27.66
CA THR A 159 16.18 22.89 26.95
C THR A 159 15.44 23.15 25.62
N ALA A 160 15.03 22.08 24.93
CA ALA A 160 14.24 22.16 23.70
C ALA A 160 12.73 22.44 23.93
N GLY A 161 12.26 22.52 25.18
CA GLY A 161 10.89 22.88 25.52
C GLY A 161 9.86 21.75 25.38
N PHE A 162 10.28 20.50 25.22
CA PHE A 162 9.37 19.35 25.20
C PHE A 162 8.89 18.97 26.60
N MET A 163 9.77 19.12 27.60
CA MET A 163 9.53 18.83 29.02
C MET A 163 9.88 20.06 29.87
N MET A 164 9.21 20.26 31.01
CA MET A 164 9.53 21.32 31.97
C MET A 164 10.30 20.75 33.18
N GLU A 165 11.01 21.60 33.93
CA GLU A 165 11.83 21.14 35.06
C GLU A 165 11.02 20.40 36.14
N HIS A 166 9.86 20.94 36.50
CA HIS A 166 8.95 20.28 37.46
C HIS A 166 8.37 18.96 36.93
N GLU A 167 8.29 18.78 35.61
CA GLU A 167 7.82 17.54 34.98
C GLU A 167 8.92 16.47 34.98
N LYS A 168 10.19 16.88 34.83
CA LYS A 168 11.35 16.01 35.03
C LYS A 168 11.37 15.49 36.47
N ALA A 169 11.15 16.34 37.47
CA ALA A 169 11.09 15.89 38.87
C ALA A 169 10.07 14.76 39.05
N ARG A 170 8.85 14.91 38.52
CA ARG A 170 7.81 13.86 38.57
C ARG A 170 8.16 12.64 37.73
N PHE A 171 8.83 12.83 36.58
CA PHE A 171 9.32 11.73 35.76
C PHE A 171 10.39 10.91 36.49
N GLU A 172 11.20 11.56 37.32
CA GLU A 172 12.31 10.99 38.07
C GLU A 172 11.90 10.33 39.39
N GLU A 173 10.74 10.64 39.95
CA GLU A 173 10.15 9.91 41.10
C GLU A 173 10.11 8.39 40.86
N PHE A 174 9.94 7.98 39.61
CA PHE A 174 9.87 6.59 39.18
C PHE A 174 11.19 6.08 38.56
N THR A 175 12.34 6.68 38.88
CA THR A 175 13.64 6.28 38.28
C THR A 175 14.07 4.86 38.67
N HIS A 176 13.58 4.34 39.80
CA HIS A 176 13.79 2.94 40.19
C HIS A 176 13.03 1.93 39.29
N PHE A 177 12.15 2.40 38.40
CA PHE A 177 11.43 1.55 37.45
C PHE A 177 12.32 1.16 36.27
N ARG A 178 12.49 -0.16 36.07
CA ARG A 178 13.40 -0.74 35.05
C ARG A 178 12.97 -0.48 33.61
N TYR A 179 11.68 -0.34 33.33
CA TYR A 179 11.17 -0.27 31.97
C TYR A 179 11.09 1.17 31.45
N ASN A 180 11.00 1.33 30.13
CA ASN A 180 10.88 2.63 29.51
C ASN A 180 9.60 3.37 29.97
N ARG A 181 9.75 4.65 30.29
CA ARG A 181 8.74 5.52 30.92
C ARG A 181 8.00 6.40 29.90
N TYR A 182 8.13 6.14 28.60
CA TYR A 182 7.41 6.89 27.55
C TYR A 182 5.88 6.87 27.70
N TRP A 183 5.32 5.96 28.49
CA TRP A 183 3.88 5.89 28.79
C TRP A 183 3.41 6.98 29.77
N MET A 184 4.30 7.56 30.58
CA MET A 184 3.92 8.52 31.63
C MET A 184 3.28 9.79 31.08
N PRO A 185 3.83 10.46 30.03
CA PRO A 185 3.17 11.64 29.48
C PRO A 185 1.79 11.32 28.86
N PHE A 186 1.57 10.11 28.33
CA PHE A 186 0.22 9.69 27.92
C PHE A 186 -0.75 9.62 29.10
N GLN A 187 -0.32 9.06 30.23
CA GLN A 187 -1.12 9.05 31.45
C GLN A 187 -1.42 10.47 31.93
N TRP A 188 -0.42 11.36 31.96
CA TRP A 188 -0.61 12.76 32.33
C TRP A 188 -1.61 13.46 31.40
N SER A 189 -1.51 13.22 30.09
CA SER A 189 -2.43 13.77 29.10
C SER A 189 -3.88 13.31 29.33
N LEU A 190 -4.09 12.03 29.61
CA LEU A 190 -5.41 11.48 29.95
C LEU A 190 -5.94 12.02 31.29
N SER A 191 -5.08 12.16 32.30
CA SER A 191 -5.44 12.79 33.58
C SER A 191 -5.85 14.25 33.42
N LEU A 192 -5.16 15.03 32.57
CA LEU A 192 -5.56 16.40 32.24
C LEU A 192 -6.91 16.46 31.51
N CYS A 193 -7.20 15.49 30.64
CA CYS A 193 -8.51 15.38 30.02
C CYS A 193 -9.61 15.12 31.06
N HIS A 194 -9.33 14.25 32.04
CA HIS A 194 -10.25 13.98 33.14
C HIS A 194 -10.45 15.23 34.04
N GLU A 195 -9.38 15.96 34.36
CA GLU A 195 -9.46 17.23 35.10
C GLU A 195 -10.31 18.26 34.32
N ALA A 196 -10.07 18.40 33.02
CA ALA A 196 -10.86 19.28 32.16
C ALA A 196 -12.35 18.91 32.16
N ARG A 197 -12.67 17.61 32.22
CA ARG A 197 -14.05 17.13 32.35
C ARG A 197 -14.66 17.45 33.72
N MET A 198 -13.92 17.25 34.81
CA MET A 198 -14.36 17.59 36.17
C MET A 198 -14.63 19.09 36.32
N HIS A 199 -13.83 19.93 35.66
CA HIS A 199 -14.04 21.38 35.59
C HIS A 199 -15.06 21.81 34.53
N GLN A 200 -15.80 20.88 33.91
CA GLN A 200 -16.82 21.14 32.88
C GLN A 200 -16.29 21.92 31.65
N LYS A 201 -14.98 21.83 31.38
CA LYS A 201 -14.36 22.34 30.15
C LYS A 201 -14.57 21.40 28.97
N ILE A 202 -14.84 20.12 29.25
CA ILE A 202 -15.36 19.14 28.31
C ILE A 202 -16.83 18.91 28.66
N ALA A 203 -17.72 19.09 27.67
CA ALA A 203 -19.17 19.13 27.91
C ALA A 203 -19.77 17.77 28.36
N SER A 204 -19.26 16.64 27.84
CA SER A 204 -19.78 15.31 28.16
C SER A 204 -18.73 14.21 28.11
N ASP A 205 -19.08 13.08 28.72
CA ASP A 205 -18.21 11.89 28.78
C ASP A 205 -17.97 11.28 27.39
N VAL A 206 -18.93 11.45 26.48
CA VAL A 206 -18.83 11.00 25.08
C VAL A 206 -17.70 11.74 24.34
N LEU A 207 -17.55 13.04 24.59
CA LEU A 207 -16.45 13.84 24.02
C LEU A 207 -15.11 13.53 24.70
N LEU A 208 -15.12 13.31 26.02
CA LEU A 208 -13.94 12.86 26.76
C LEU A 208 -13.42 11.52 26.23
N GLU A 209 -14.31 10.53 26.07
CA GLU A 209 -13.99 9.24 25.48
C GLU A 209 -13.35 9.42 24.11
N LYS A 210 -13.88 10.35 23.29
CA LYS A 210 -13.33 10.59 21.95
C LYS A 210 -11.89 11.12 21.98
N ILE A 211 -11.59 12.10 22.83
CA ILE A 211 -10.22 12.57 22.99
C ILE A 211 -9.31 11.42 23.47
N GLY A 212 -9.79 10.64 24.45
CA GLY A 212 -9.09 9.48 24.98
C GLY A 212 -8.80 8.40 23.94
N GLU A 213 -9.73 8.11 23.04
CA GLU A 213 -9.56 7.19 21.91
C GLU A 213 -8.42 7.64 20.98
N GLU A 214 -8.34 8.92 20.64
CA GLU A 214 -7.27 9.42 19.76
C GLU A 214 -5.90 9.40 20.45
N ILE A 215 -5.84 9.76 21.74
CA ILE A 215 -4.61 9.64 22.54
C ILE A 215 -4.17 8.17 22.63
N LYS A 216 -5.12 7.25 22.88
CA LYS A 216 -4.88 5.81 22.90
C LYS A 216 -4.36 5.32 21.56
N LYS A 217 -4.97 5.73 20.44
CA LYS A 217 -4.51 5.37 19.09
C LYS A 217 -3.08 5.85 18.85
N PHE A 218 -2.77 7.10 19.17
CA PHE A 218 -1.42 7.65 19.04
C PHE A 218 -0.41 6.87 19.90
N ARG A 219 -0.76 6.55 21.15
CA ARG A 219 0.06 5.70 22.02
C ARG A 219 0.27 4.30 21.45
N THR A 220 -0.77 3.67 20.90
CA THR A 220 -0.68 2.34 20.29
C THR A 220 0.26 2.36 19.09
N ASN A 221 0.17 3.38 18.24
CA ASN A 221 1.09 3.53 17.11
C ASN A 221 2.56 3.61 17.59
N MET A 222 2.84 4.40 18.64
CA MET A 222 4.18 4.46 19.25
C MET A 222 4.63 3.11 19.81
N ALA A 223 3.71 2.39 20.47
CA ALA A 223 4.01 1.05 20.99
C ALA A 223 4.30 0.05 19.87
N VAL A 224 3.61 0.13 18.72
CA VAL A 224 3.92 -0.68 17.54
C VAL A 224 5.35 -0.42 17.08
N LEU A 225 5.79 0.84 16.99
CA LEU A 225 7.18 1.15 16.63
C LEU A 225 8.18 0.53 17.61
N CYS A 226 7.96 0.68 18.92
CA CYS A 226 8.81 0.06 19.93
C CYS A 226 8.81 -1.47 19.84
N ASN A 227 7.66 -2.09 19.56
CA ASN A 227 7.55 -3.54 19.46
C ASN A 227 8.33 -4.08 18.26
N TYR A 228 8.27 -3.40 17.11
CA TYR A 228 9.04 -3.79 15.94
C TYR A 228 10.53 -3.50 16.12
N ASP A 229 10.92 -2.41 16.78
CA ASP A 229 12.32 -2.17 17.14
C ASP A 229 12.85 -3.24 18.11
N TRP A 230 12.05 -3.60 19.13
CA TRP A 230 12.39 -4.65 20.09
C TRP A 230 12.46 -6.05 19.45
N VAL A 231 11.58 -6.33 18.49
CA VAL A 231 11.50 -7.61 17.77
C VAL A 231 11.87 -7.38 16.29
N PRO A 232 13.18 -7.32 15.97
CA PRO A 232 13.63 -7.28 14.59
C PRO A 232 13.29 -8.59 13.86
N LEU A 233 13.49 -8.62 12.53
CA LEU A 233 13.46 -9.88 11.80
C LEU A 233 14.48 -10.84 12.43
N PRO A 234 14.14 -12.14 12.60
CA PRO A 234 15.06 -13.11 13.19
C PRO A 234 16.41 -13.04 12.49
N ILE A 235 17.50 -12.82 13.24
CA ILE A 235 18.82 -12.52 12.69
C ILE A 235 19.30 -13.55 11.66
N MET A 236 18.90 -14.82 11.84
CA MET A 236 19.19 -15.91 10.90
C MET A 236 18.67 -15.64 9.49
N TYR A 237 17.57 -14.90 9.32
CA TYR A 237 16.99 -14.65 8.00
C TYR A 237 17.82 -13.63 7.20
N PRO A 238 18.10 -12.40 7.70
CA PRO A 238 19.08 -11.52 7.04
C PRO A 238 20.45 -12.18 6.88
N GLN A 239 20.96 -12.90 7.90
CA GLN A 239 22.24 -13.61 7.80
C GLN A 239 22.27 -14.62 6.66
N LEU A 240 21.22 -15.43 6.51
CA LEU A 240 21.13 -16.42 5.43
C LEU A 240 21.12 -15.76 4.06
N ILE A 241 20.38 -14.65 3.89
CA ILE A 241 20.30 -13.93 2.61
C ILE A 241 21.64 -13.27 2.27
N VAL A 242 22.21 -12.53 3.23
CA VAL A 242 23.51 -11.86 3.06
C VAL A 242 24.58 -12.91 2.75
N MET A 243 24.63 -14.02 3.49
CA MET A 243 25.55 -15.12 3.25
C MET A 243 25.35 -15.72 1.86
N ALA A 244 24.10 -16.03 1.46
CA ALA A 244 23.83 -16.60 0.15
C ALA A 244 24.32 -15.70 -0.99
N VAL A 245 24.05 -14.40 -0.94
CA VAL A 245 24.48 -13.44 -1.97
C VAL A 245 26.01 -13.30 -1.99
N HIS A 246 26.64 -13.14 -0.83
CA HIS A 246 28.11 -12.96 -0.76
C HIS A 246 28.84 -14.24 -1.13
N THR A 247 28.39 -15.42 -0.69
CA THR A 247 28.97 -16.71 -1.08
C THR A 247 28.80 -16.96 -2.57
N TYR A 248 27.63 -16.63 -3.15
CA TYR A 248 27.42 -16.71 -4.58
C TYR A 248 28.45 -15.88 -5.34
N PHE A 249 28.66 -14.62 -4.96
CA PHE A 249 29.62 -13.75 -5.63
C PHE A 249 31.08 -14.07 -5.33
N LEU A 250 31.38 -14.64 -4.16
CA LEU A 250 32.70 -15.17 -3.83
C LEU A 250 33.06 -16.34 -4.74
N VAL A 251 32.13 -17.28 -4.95
CA VAL A 251 32.31 -18.39 -5.89
C VAL A 251 32.41 -17.86 -7.33
N CYS A 252 31.65 -16.83 -7.68
CA CYS A 252 31.75 -16.17 -8.99
C CYS A 252 33.11 -15.54 -9.28
N VAL A 253 33.90 -15.18 -8.25
CA VAL A 253 35.28 -14.70 -8.47
C VAL A 253 36.13 -15.78 -9.15
N PHE A 254 35.85 -17.06 -8.88
CA PHE A 254 36.52 -18.20 -9.49
C PHE A 254 35.77 -18.71 -10.72
N SER A 255 34.50 -19.08 -10.57
CA SER A 255 33.73 -19.78 -11.62
C SER A 255 33.55 -18.97 -12.90
N ARG A 256 33.58 -17.64 -12.81
CA ARG A 256 33.39 -16.75 -13.96
C ARG A 256 34.71 -16.23 -14.56
N GLN A 257 35.85 -16.83 -14.21
CA GLN A 257 37.14 -16.50 -14.82
C GLN A 257 37.21 -16.94 -16.28
N PHE A 258 37.99 -16.21 -17.09
CA PHE A 258 38.20 -16.54 -18.50
C PHE A 258 39.26 -17.64 -18.65
N VAL A 259 38.83 -18.82 -19.09
CA VAL A 259 39.67 -20.00 -19.30
C VAL A 259 40.20 -20.05 -20.73
N ILE A 260 41.53 -20.17 -20.87
CA ILE A 260 42.27 -20.01 -22.14
C ILE A 260 42.62 -21.37 -22.77
N THR A 261 42.82 -22.42 -21.96
CA THR A 261 43.33 -23.71 -22.44
C THR A 261 42.34 -24.42 -23.37
N GLU A 262 42.83 -24.90 -24.52
CA GLU A 262 41.97 -25.48 -25.56
C GLU A 262 41.36 -26.84 -25.18
N THR A 263 41.96 -27.57 -24.24
CA THR A 263 41.51 -28.88 -23.77
C THR A 263 40.54 -28.80 -22.59
N ALA A 264 40.22 -27.59 -22.09
CA ALA A 264 39.36 -27.41 -20.93
C ALA A 264 37.87 -27.57 -21.27
N PRO A 265 37.06 -28.22 -20.41
CA PRO A 265 35.63 -28.45 -20.66
C PRO A 265 34.79 -27.16 -20.72
N ASN A 266 35.22 -26.09 -20.04
CA ASN A 266 34.61 -24.75 -20.07
C ASN A 266 35.54 -23.73 -20.74
N LYS A 267 36.05 -24.02 -21.94
CA LYS A 267 36.81 -23.03 -22.72
C LYS A 267 35.95 -21.78 -22.94
N THR A 268 36.50 -20.60 -22.64
CA THR A 268 35.80 -19.36 -22.97
C THR A 268 35.88 -19.09 -24.47
N GLU A 269 34.72 -18.94 -25.12
CA GLU A 269 34.65 -18.66 -26.56
C GLU A 269 35.29 -17.32 -26.91
N MET A 270 35.20 -16.34 -26.01
CA MET A 270 35.78 -15.02 -26.19
C MET A 270 36.31 -14.47 -24.85
N ASP A 271 37.57 -14.05 -24.87
CA ASP A 271 38.28 -13.54 -23.70
C ASP A 271 38.34 -12.01 -23.73
N ILE A 272 37.44 -11.37 -22.98
CA ILE A 272 37.31 -9.90 -22.93
C ILE A 272 38.14 -9.30 -21.79
N TYR A 273 38.80 -10.12 -20.97
CA TYR A 273 39.44 -9.76 -19.68
C TYR A 273 38.50 -9.17 -18.63
N PHE A 274 37.46 -8.42 -19.02
CA PHE A 274 36.47 -7.80 -18.15
C PHE A 274 35.14 -8.57 -18.18
N PRO A 275 34.66 -9.11 -17.04
CA PRO A 275 33.46 -9.95 -16.98
C PRO A 275 32.18 -9.11 -16.97
N LEU A 276 31.85 -8.44 -18.08
CA LEU A 276 30.73 -7.49 -18.19
C LEU A 276 29.40 -8.07 -17.66
N MET A 277 29.05 -9.29 -18.05
CA MET A 277 27.77 -9.91 -17.66
C MET A 277 27.72 -10.23 -16.17
N THR A 278 28.83 -10.67 -15.58
CA THR A 278 28.93 -10.93 -14.14
C THR A 278 28.88 -9.62 -13.34
N VAL A 279 29.44 -8.53 -13.86
CA VAL A 279 29.34 -7.19 -13.25
C VAL A 279 27.90 -6.70 -13.22
N LEU A 280 27.16 -6.86 -14.32
CA LEU A 280 25.73 -6.51 -14.35
C LEU A 280 24.93 -7.39 -13.39
N GLN A 281 25.20 -8.69 -13.38
CA GLN A 281 24.62 -9.62 -12.42
C GLN A 281 24.88 -9.17 -10.97
N PHE A 282 26.12 -8.77 -10.66
CA PHE A 282 26.50 -8.22 -9.36
C PHE A 282 25.68 -6.99 -9.00
N ILE A 283 25.59 -6.00 -9.90
CA ILE A 283 24.81 -4.78 -9.68
C ILE A 283 23.35 -5.13 -9.39
N PHE A 284 22.77 -6.10 -10.09
CA PHE A 284 21.36 -6.45 -9.90
C PHE A 284 21.07 -7.16 -8.58
N TYR A 285 21.78 -8.23 -8.26
CA TYR A 285 21.55 -8.98 -7.02
C TYR A 285 22.03 -8.21 -5.80
N MET A 286 23.21 -7.60 -5.86
CA MET A 286 23.76 -6.85 -4.75
C MET A 286 23.00 -5.54 -4.54
N GLY A 287 22.59 -4.87 -5.63
CA GLY A 287 21.67 -3.73 -5.55
C GLY A 287 20.32 -4.10 -4.95
N TRP A 288 19.76 -5.27 -5.28
CA TRP A 288 18.50 -5.72 -4.71
C TRP A 288 18.62 -6.03 -3.21
N LEU A 289 19.75 -6.60 -2.78
CA LEU A 289 20.08 -6.75 -1.36
C LEU A 289 20.21 -5.39 -0.66
N LYS A 290 20.88 -4.42 -1.29
CA LYS A 290 21.03 -3.05 -0.75
C LYS A 290 19.70 -2.31 -0.61
N VAL A 291 18.75 -2.55 -1.51
CA VAL A 291 17.37 -2.05 -1.36
C VAL A 291 16.74 -2.58 -0.07
N ALA A 292 16.89 -3.88 0.22
CA ALA A 292 16.40 -4.45 1.48
C ALA A 292 17.16 -3.89 2.69
N GLU A 293 18.48 -3.75 2.60
CA GLU A 293 19.33 -3.22 3.68
C GLU A 293 18.89 -1.82 4.10
N ALA A 294 18.68 -0.90 3.14
CA ALA A 294 18.23 0.47 3.42
C ALA A 294 16.81 0.54 4.01
N MET A 295 15.96 -0.45 3.77
CA MET A 295 14.61 -0.49 4.34
C MET A 295 14.53 -1.25 5.67
N LEU A 296 15.59 -1.97 6.05
CA LEU A 296 15.59 -2.87 7.21
C LEU A 296 15.42 -2.09 8.52
N ASN A 297 16.09 -0.94 8.64
CA ASN A 297 15.94 -0.01 9.74
C ASN A 297 15.78 1.44 9.24
N PRO A 298 14.55 1.91 8.97
CA PRO A 298 14.31 3.23 8.42
C PRO A 298 14.49 4.39 9.42
N PHE A 299 14.94 4.11 10.65
CA PHE A 299 15.20 5.11 11.70
C PHE A 299 16.68 5.46 11.86
N GLY A 300 17.52 4.98 10.93
CA GLY A 300 18.96 5.17 10.92
C GLY A 300 19.42 6.56 10.46
N GLU A 301 20.53 6.58 9.70
CA GLU A 301 21.14 7.80 9.18
C GLU A 301 21.27 7.82 7.65
N ASP A 302 20.69 6.86 6.94
CA ASP A 302 20.78 6.75 5.49
C ASP A 302 20.00 7.88 4.78
N ASP A 303 20.33 8.13 3.52
CA ASP A 303 19.72 9.22 2.73
C ASP A 303 18.18 9.06 2.61
N ASP A 304 17.68 7.82 2.58
CA ASP A 304 16.27 7.45 2.43
C ASP A 304 15.54 7.14 3.75
N ASP A 305 16.23 7.27 4.90
CA ASP A 305 15.64 7.05 6.22
C ASP A 305 14.66 8.16 6.64
N PHE A 306 13.71 7.80 7.50
CA PHE A 306 12.66 8.72 7.96
C PHE A 306 13.23 9.94 8.69
N GLU A 307 12.69 11.11 8.34
CA GLU A 307 13.07 12.39 8.94
C GLU A 307 12.33 12.63 10.28
N CYS A 308 12.66 11.84 11.30
CA CYS A 308 12.01 11.90 12.62
C CYS A 308 12.17 13.26 13.32
N ASN A 309 13.31 13.93 13.17
CA ASN A 309 13.52 15.27 13.74
C ASN A 309 12.55 16.30 13.15
N PHE A 310 12.39 16.30 11.82
CA PHE A 310 11.41 17.14 11.14
C PHE A 310 9.99 16.82 11.59
N LEU A 311 9.66 15.53 11.73
CA LEU A 311 8.33 15.11 12.19
C LEU A 311 8.04 15.58 13.62
N LEU A 312 9.01 15.52 14.54
CA LEU A 312 8.85 16.04 15.90
C LEU A 312 8.60 17.55 15.90
N ASP A 313 9.39 18.31 15.14
CA ASP A 313 9.25 19.76 15.06
C ASP A 313 7.91 20.16 14.43
N LYS A 314 7.50 19.42 13.38
CA LYS A 314 6.19 19.55 12.73
C LYS A 314 5.07 19.29 13.73
N ASN A 315 5.11 18.15 14.40
CA ASN A 315 4.04 17.75 15.32
C ASN A 315 3.93 18.74 16.50
N LEU A 316 5.05 19.15 17.10
CA LEU A 316 5.03 20.14 18.17
C LEU A 316 4.43 21.47 17.68
N SER A 317 4.91 21.98 16.54
CA SER A 317 4.49 23.27 16.01
C SER A 317 3.03 23.28 15.57
N ILE A 318 2.60 22.31 14.75
CA ILE A 318 1.19 22.19 14.31
C ILE A 318 0.30 21.95 15.52
N GLY A 319 0.66 21.01 16.38
CA GLY A 319 -0.13 20.64 17.55
C GLY A 319 -0.40 21.83 18.47
N LEU A 320 0.62 22.60 18.82
CA LEU A 320 0.46 23.79 19.66
C LEU A 320 -0.28 24.92 18.95
N THR A 321 -0.07 25.11 17.64
CA THR A 321 -0.76 26.16 16.87
C THR A 321 -2.25 25.88 16.79
N VAL A 322 -2.65 24.63 16.51
CA VAL A 322 -4.04 24.18 16.41
C VAL A 322 -4.83 24.43 17.69
N VAL A 323 -4.24 24.10 18.85
CA VAL A 323 -4.93 24.16 20.15
C VAL A 323 -4.82 25.51 20.87
N ASP A 324 -3.98 26.42 20.37
CA ASP A 324 -3.76 27.74 20.94
C ASP A 324 -4.13 28.85 19.96
N GLN A 325 -3.23 29.19 19.03
CA GLN A 325 -3.44 30.33 18.14
C GLN A 325 -4.62 30.14 17.18
N GLY A 326 -4.92 28.90 16.77
CA GLY A 326 -6.08 28.57 15.93
C GLY A 326 -7.37 28.38 16.72
N TYR A 327 -7.31 28.22 18.05
CA TYR A 327 -8.48 27.91 18.87
C TYR A 327 -9.55 29.00 18.75
N ASN A 328 -10.77 28.59 18.38
CA ASN A 328 -11.94 29.47 18.20
C ASN A 328 -11.69 30.68 17.26
N LYS A 329 -10.70 30.59 16.36
CA LYS A 329 -10.44 31.60 15.30
C LYS A 329 -11.01 31.14 13.97
N THR A 330 -12.33 31.07 13.90
CA THR A 330 -13.04 30.82 12.65
C THR A 330 -13.21 32.11 11.83
N PRO A 331 -13.25 32.03 10.50
CA PRO A 331 -13.72 33.13 9.67
C PRO A 331 -15.23 33.31 9.81
N ASN A 332 -15.72 34.52 9.55
CA ASN A 332 -17.15 34.84 9.66
C ASN A 332 -17.96 34.10 8.60
N VAL A 333 -19.09 33.52 9.02
CA VAL A 333 -19.95 32.74 8.12
C VAL A 333 -20.76 33.68 7.21
N GLN A 334 -20.43 33.68 5.91
CA GLN A 334 -21.12 34.46 4.88
C GLN A 334 -21.80 33.55 3.84
N GLN A 335 -22.61 34.14 2.95
CA GLN A 335 -23.15 33.44 1.78
C GLN A 335 -21.99 33.15 0.82
N ASP A 336 -21.89 31.92 0.33
CA ASP A 336 -20.91 31.57 -0.68
C ASP A 336 -21.34 32.01 -2.09
N ILE A 337 -20.40 31.99 -3.04
CA ILE A 337 -20.66 32.46 -4.41
C ILE A 337 -21.71 31.60 -5.16
N PHE A 338 -21.99 30.39 -4.68
CA PHE A 338 -22.97 29.47 -5.27
C PHE A 338 -24.31 29.49 -4.54
N TRP A 339 -24.61 30.55 -3.80
CA TRP A 339 -25.79 30.61 -2.94
C TRP A 339 -27.10 30.69 -3.73
N ASN A 340 -27.11 31.46 -4.83
CA ASN A 340 -28.26 31.66 -5.70
C ASN A 340 -28.12 31.01 -7.09
N ASP A 341 -26.90 30.67 -7.49
CA ASP A 341 -26.59 30.14 -8.82
C ASP A 341 -26.32 28.63 -8.78
N GLU A 342 -26.43 27.98 -9.93
CA GLU A 342 -25.99 26.59 -10.07
C GLU A 342 -24.49 26.47 -9.78
N VAL A 343 -24.10 25.49 -8.97
CA VAL A 343 -22.68 25.20 -8.70
C VAL A 343 -21.99 24.79 -10.00
N ARG A 344 -21.31 25.76 -10.64
CA ARG A 344 -20.51 25.56 -11.85
C ARG A 344 -19.05 25.87 -11.52
N PRO A 345 -18.19 24.85 -11.47
CA PRO A 345 -16.78 25.04 -11.15
C PRO A 345 -16.06 25.86 -12.22
N LEU A 346 -15.22 26.79 -11.78
CA LEU A 346 -14.39 27.61 -12.68
C LEU A 346 -13.02 26.97 -12.91
N TYR A 347 -12.42 27.32 -14.05
CA TYR A 347 -11.15 26.81 -14.53
C TYR A 347 -10.30 27.92 -15.14
N THR A 348 -8.98 27.82 -14.99
CA THR A 348 -8.06 28.70 -15.72
C THR A 348 -8.08 28.37 -17.21
N LEU A 349 -7.77 29.35 -18.07
CA LEU A 349 -7.77 29.16 -19.52
C LEU A 349 -6.86 28.00 -19.96
N GLN A 350 -5.68 27.87 -19.33
CA GLN A 350 -4.75 26.79 -19.61
C GLN A 350 -5.32 25.42 -19.20
N SER A 351 -5.92 25.32 -18.01
CA SER A 351 -6.54 24.06 -17.57
C SER A 351 -7.78 23.69 -18.39
N MET A 352 -8.57 24.66 -18.85
CA MET A 352 -9.71 24.40 -19.74
C MET A 352 -9.30 23.81 -21.08
N GLN A 353 -8.17 24.26 -21.65
CA GLN A 353 -7.70 23.74 -22.94
C GLN A 353 -7.17 22.30 -22.83
N GLU A 354 -6.60 21.95 -21.67
CA GLU A 354 -6.09 20.62 -21.38
C GLU A 354 -7.21 19.66 -20.94
N GLU A 355 -8.25 20.17 -20.29
CA GLU A 355 -9.46 19.41 -19.97
C GLU A 355 -10.36 19.25 -21.20
N GLN A 356 -10.21 18.11 -21.89
CA GLN A 356 -11.33 17.61 -22.69
C GLN A 356 -12.53 17.41 -21.75
N PRO A 357 -13.77 17.78 -22.14
CA PRO A 357 -14.96 17.57 -21.32
C PRO A 357 -15.17 16.06 -21.13
N ARG A 358 -14.59 15.52 -20.06
CA ARG A 358 -14.77 14.14 -19.61
C ARG A 358 -15.93 14.17 -18.64
N SER A 359 -17.02 13.47 -18.95
CA SER A 359 -18.28 13.56 -18.23
C SER A 359 -18.31 12.68 -16.98
N GLY A 360 -18.30 13.23 -15.76
CA GLY A 360 -19.00 12.66 -14.60
C GLY A 360 -18.59 11.27 -14.04
N LEU A 361 -18.84 11.02 -12.75
CA LEU A 361 -18.87 9.66 -12.18
C LEU A 361 -20.17 8.96 -12.58
N THR A 362 -20.48 8.97 -13.87
CA THR A 362 -21.54 8.17 -14.48
C THR A 362 -21.00 6.76 -14.72
N GLY A 363 -21.88 5.75 -14.69
CA GLY A 363 -21.51 4.33 -14.78
C GLY A 363 -20.62 3.98 -15.98
N SER A 364 -20.24 2.70 -16.12
CA SER A 364 -19.36 2.25 -17.22
C SER A 364 -19.88 2.54 -18.64
N THR A 365 -21.13 2.96 -18.76
CA THR A 365 -21.82 3.44 -19.97
C THR A 365 -21.57 4.91 -20.32
N ALA A 366 -20.80 5.65 -19.51
CA ALA A 366 -20.52 7.06 -19.75
C ALA A 366 -19.01 7.38 -19.60
N ASN A 367 -18.49 8.05 -20.62
CA ASN A 367 -17.06 8.22 -20.92
C ASN A 367 -16.31 9.04 -19.84
N MET A 368 -15.42 8.37 -19.09
CA MET A 368 -14.38 8.95 -18.23
C MET A 368 -13.18 8.01 -18.16
N THR A 369 -11.97 8.55 -17.95
CA THR A 369 -10.68 7.81 -17.90
C THR A 369 -10.59 6.71 -18.97
N VAL A 370 -9.62 5.81 -18.91
CA VAL A 370 -9.67 4.60 -19.76
C VAL A 370 -10.59 3.56 -19.10
N LYS A 371 -11.89 3.86 -19.00
CA LYS A 371 -12.89 2.86 -18.56
C LYS A 371 -13.03 1.76 -19.62
N TYR A 372 -12.82 0.51 -19.22
CA TYR A 372 -13.07 -0.68 -20.04
C TYR A 372 -13.95 -1.71 -19.35
N THR A 373 -14.46 -1.42 -18.13
CA THR A 373 -15.26 -2.37 -17.32
C THR A 373 -16.50 -2.88 -18.05
N LEU A 374 -17.16 -2.06 -18.87
CA LEU A 374 -18.30 -2.48 -19.69
C LEU A 374 -17.86 -3.46 -20.78
N ASP A 375 -16.72 -3.21 -21.45
CA ASP A 375 -16.20 -4.04 -22.51
C ASP A 375 -15.81 -5.45 -22.01
N VAL A 376 -15.39 -5.54 -20.74
CA VAL A 376 -15.03 -6.79 -20.05
C VAL A 376 -16.12 -7.33 -19.11
N SER A 377 -17.34 -6.79 -19.14
CA SER A 377 -18.41 -7.23 -18.25
C SER A 377 -18.90 -8.65 -18.53
N THR A 378 -18.46 -9.25 -19.65
CA THR A 378 -18.73 -10.63 -20.03
C THR A 378 -17.44 -11.37 -20.36
N SER A 379 -17.34 -12.63 -19.94
CA SER A 379 -16.21 -13.53 -20.23
C SER A 379 -16.26 -14.14 -21.64
N ARG A 380 -16.72 -13.37 -22.63
CA ARG A 380 -16.72 -13.82 -24.03
C ARG A 380 -15.28 -14.00 -24.51
N PRO A 381 -14.96 -15.00 -25.37
CA PRO A 381 -13.58 -15.28 -25.79
C PRO A 381 -12.80 -14.08 -26.34
N TRP A 382 -13.50 -13.10 -26.93
CA TRP A 382 -12.90 -11.92 -27.55
C TRP A 382 -12.99 -10.63 -26.72
N SER A 383 -13.58 -10.65 -25.52
CA SER A 383 -13.80 -9.41 -24.74
C SER A 383 -12.47 -8.77 -24.32
N LEU A 384 -11.53 -9.55 -23.80
CA LEU A 384 -10.18 -9.07 -23.48
C LEU A 384 -9.37 -8.71 -24.72
N PHE A 385 -9.56 -9.43 -25.84
CA PHE A 385 -8.82 -9.17 -27.07
C PHE A 385 -9.14 -7.78 -27.67
N LYS A 386 -10.37 -7.29 -27.49
CA LYS A 386 -10.75 -5.93 -27.91
C LYS A 386 -9.91 -4.84 -27.23
N LEU A 387 -9.43 -5.08 -26.01
CA LEU A 387 -8.62 -4.11 -25.28
C LEU A 387 -7.26 -3.86 -25.96
N LEU A 388 -6.72 -4.85 -26.68
CA LEU A 388 -5.45 -4.73 -27.38
C LEU A 388 -5.49 -3.66 -28.48
N PHE A 389 -6.66 -3.32 -29.03
CA PHE A 389 -6.77 -2.32 -30.10
C PHE A 389 -7.03 -0.90 -29.60
N ARG A 390 -7.09 -0.70 -28.27
CA ARG A 390 -7.26 0.64 -27.69
C ARG A 390 -5.94 1.40 -27.73
N TRP A 391 -5.99 2.71 -28.00
CA TRP A 391 -4.80 3.58 -28.03
C TRP A 391 -4.61 4.41 -26.75
N LYS A 392 -5.68 5.01 -26.22
CA LYS A 392 -5.61 5.80 -24.96
C LYS A 392 -5.34 4.87 -23.77
N GLY A 393 -4.35 5.23 -22.93
CA GLY A 393 -3.86 4.44 -21.80
C GLY A 393 -3.43 3.01 -22.15
N SER A 394 -3.04 2.78 -23.41
CA SER A 394 -2.62 1.45 -23.83
C SER A 394 -1.12 1.28 -23.76
N VAL A 395 -0.70 0.02 -23.64
CA VAL A 395 0.70 -0.37 -23.69
C VAL A 395 1.36 0.15 -24.98
N TRP A 396 0.64 0.15 -26.11
CA TRP A 396 1.16 0.63 -27.40
C TRP A 396 1.57 2.10 -27.37
N LYS A 397 0.72 2.98 -26.80
CA LYS A 397 1.05 4.39 -26.66
C LYS A 397 2.27 4.56 -25.76
N ALA A 398 2.31 3.84 -24.64
CA ALA A 398 3.35 3.96 -23.62
C ALA A 398 4.73 3.48 -24.07
N ILE A 399 4.83 2.42 -24.87
CA ILE A 399 6.12 1.85 -25.32
C ILE A 399 6.57 2.34 -26.71
N SER A 400 5.70 3.06 -27.44
CA SER A 400 5.91 3.36 -28.87
C SER A 400 7.27 4.01 -29.16
N PHE A 401 7.66 4.99 -28.35
CA PHE A 401 8.93 5.70 -28.52
C PHE A 401 10.12 4.77 -28.27
N GLU A 402 10.14 4.08 -27.13
CA GLU A 402 11.24 3.19 -26.74
C GLU A 402 11.36 2.01 -27.69
N LEU A 403 10.23 1.49 -28.19
CA LEU A 403 10.22 0.44 -29.20
C LEU A 403 10.82 0.92 -30.52
N ILE A 404 10.50 2.14 -30.98
CA ILE A 404 11.10 2.72 -32.19
C ILE A 404 12.61 2.88 -32.01
N VAL A 405 13.05 3.42 -30.88
CA VAL A 405 14.48 3.60 -30.58
C VAL A 405 15.20 2.23 -30.58
N TRP A 406 14.60 1.23 -29.93
CA TRP A 406 15.17 -0.12 -29.89
C TRP A 406 15.21 -0.77 -31.28
N LEU A 407 14.15 -0.62 -32.10
CA LEU A 407 14.11 -1.12 -33.47
C LEU A 407 15.15 -0.44 -34.37
N LEU A 408 15.34 0.87 -34.23
CA LEU A 408 16.38 1.61 -34.96
C LEU A 408 17.78 1.16 -34.54
N LEU A 409 18.02 0.95 -33.24
CA LEU A 409 19.28 0.41 -32.73
C LEU A 409 19.54 -1.00 -33.28
N TYR A 410 18.53 -1.87 -33.23
CA TYR A 410 18.63 -3.24 -33.76
C TYR A 410 18.92 -3.22 -35.26
N ALA A 411 18.18 -2.43 -36.03
CA ALA A 411 18.38 -2.30 -37.47
C ALA A 411 19.77 -1.73 -37.82
N ALA A 412 20.25 -0.74 -37.08
CA ALA A 412 21.59 -0.19 -37.25
C ALA A 412 22.68 -1.25 -37.01
N LEU A 413 22.54 -2.07 -35.96
CA LEU A 413 23.44 -3.19 -35.69
C LEU A 413 23.37 -4.27 -36.76
N THR A 414 22.17 -4.59 -37.27
CA THR A 414 22.01 -5.55 -38.38
C THR A 414 22.68 -5.04 -39.66
N LEU A 415 22.50 -3.75 -39.99
CA LEU A 415 23.14 -3.12 -41.15
C LEU A 415 24.66 -3.10 -40.99
N LEU A 416 25.15 -2.76 -39.80
CA LEU A 416 26.58 -2.78 -39.48
C LEU A 416 27.16 -4.20 -39.62
N TYR A 417 26.47 -5.23 -39.13
CA TYR A 417 26.90 -6.62 -39.27
C TYR A 417 26.92 -7.10 -40.73
N ARG A 418 25.91 -6.73 -41.53
CA ARG A 418 25.79 -7.24 -42.91
C ARG A 418 26.59 -6.45 -43.94
N LEU A 419 26.69 -5.13 -43.78
CA LEU A 419 27.30 -4.23 -44.77
C LEU A 419 28.65 -3.67 -44.31
N GLY A 420 28.90 -3.62 -42.99
CA GLY A 420 30.07 -2.95 -42.44
C GLY A 420 31.17 -3.86 -41.90
N LEU A 421 30.85 -5.09 -41.48
CA LEU A 421 31.81 -6.02 -40.89
C LEU A 421 32.28 -7.08 -41.90
N GLU A 422 33.59 -7.11 -42.14
CA GLU A 422 34.24 -8.07 -43.05
C GLU A 422 35.32 -8.92 -42.33
N GLY A 423 35.48 -10.15 -42.81
CA GLY A 423 36.54 -11.07 -42.36
C GLY A 423 36.56 -11.34 -40.86
N GLN A 424 37.70 -11.06 -40.22
CA GLN A 424 37.95 -11.33 -38.80
C GLN A 424 37.03 -10.53 -37.86
N THR A 425 36.70 -9.29 -38.23
CA THR A 425 35.86 -8.40 -37.39
C THR A 425 34.45 -8.95 -37.23
N ARG A 426 33.92 -9.56 -38.30
CA ARG A 426 32.63 -10.23 -38.31
C ARG A 426 32.63 -11.47 -37.42
N SER A 427 33.66 -12.31 -37.51
CA SER A 427 33.81 -13.49 -36.64
C SER A 427 33.87 -13.10 -35.15
N ASN A 428 34.61 -12.03 -34.81
CA ASN A 428 34.70 -11.55 -33.44
C ASN A 428 33.34 -11.03 -32.93
N PHE A 429 32.57 -10.35 -33.78
CA PHE A 429 31.21 -9.92 -33.45
C PHE A 429 30.28 -11.10 -33.22
N GLU A 430 30.31 -12.13 -34.07
CA GLU A 430 29.49 -13.33 -33.93
C GLU A 430 29.78 -14.09 -32.61
N GLN A 431 31.05 -14.20 -32.23
CA GLN A 431 31.46 -14.75 -30.93
C GLN A 431 30.96 -13.89 -29.76
N PHE A 432 31.03 -12.56 -29.87
CA PHE A 432 30.51 -11.67 -28.85
C PHE A 432 28.99 -11.78 -28.68
N VAL A 433 28.25 -11.88 -29.79
CA VAL A 433 26.80 -12.11 -29.79
C VAL A 433 26.46 -13.44 -29.10
N ALA A 434 27.19 -14.51 -29.44
CA ALA A 434 27.01 -15.82 -28.81
C ALA A 434 27.31 -15.80 -27.30
N TYR A 435 28.40 -15.14 -26.90
CA TYR A 435 28.74 -14.91 -25.50
C TYR A 435 27.61 -14.19 -24.76
N LEU A 436 27.15 -13.03 -25.25
CA LEU A 436 26.09 -12.28 -24.58
C LEU A 436 24.77 -13.07 -24.51
N ASN A 437 24.43 -13.83 -25.55
CA ASN A 437 23.19 -14.60 -25.58
C ASN A 437 23.20 -15.76 -24.56
N SER A 438 24.33 -16.47 -24.42
CA SER A 438 24.47 -17.56 -23.45
C SER A 438 24.45 -17.09 -21.99
N LYS A 439 24.76 -15.81 -21.74
CA LYS A 439 24.89 -15.22 -20.40
C LYS A 439 23.72 -14.30 -20.03
N LEU A 440 22.70 -14.21 -20.90
CA LEU A 440 21.55 -13.34 -20.69
C LEU A 440 20.70 -13.77 -19.47
N ASP A 441 20.67 -15.06 -19.15
CA ASP A 441 19.93 -15.64 -18.02
C ASP A 441 20.47 -15.18 -16.65
N TYR A 442 21.64 -14.51 -16.61
CA TYR A 442 22.18 -13.94 -15.37
C TYR A 442 21.37 -12.76 -14.84
N VAL A 443 20.47 -12.18 -15.66
CA VAL A 443 19.60 -11.07 -15.28
C VAL A 443 18.21 -11.62 -14.89
N PRO A 444 17.83 -11.65 -13.60
CA PRO A 444 16.57 -12.24 -13.14
C PRO A 444 15.38 -11.27 -13.28
N LEU A 445 15.14 -10.81 -14.52
CA LEU A 445 14.21 -9.71 -14.80
C LEU A 445 12.78 -10.00 -14.31
N ASP A 446 12.30 -11.21 -14.53
CA ASP A 446 10.93 -11.65 -14.22
C ASP A 446 10.60 -11.45 -12.74
N PHE A 447 11.51 -11.86 -11.87
CA PHE A 447 11.33 -11.79 -10.42
C PHE A 447 11.41 -10.34 -9.95
N MET A 448 12.46 -9.62 -10.34
CA MET A 448 12.69 -8.24 -9.92
C MET A 448 11.51 -7.35 -10.30
N LEU A 449 11.04 -7.46 -11.54
CA LEU A 449 9.92 -6.68 -12.05
C LEU A 449 8.60 -7.09 -11.39
N GLY A 450 8.36 -8.38 -11.17
CA GLY A 450 7.15 -8.89 -10.52
C GLY A 450 6.95 -8.38 -9.09
N PHE A 451 7.99 -8.45 -8.26
CA PHE A 451 7.92 -7.94 -6.89
C PHE A 451 7.77 -6.41 -6.84
N PHE A 452 8.44 -5.71 -7.76
CA PHE A 452 8.33 -4.25 -7.85
C PHE A 452 6.93 -3.80 -8.26
N VAL A 453 6.37 -4.36 -9.34
CA VAL A 453 5.02 -4.03 -9.82
C VAL A 453 3.96 -4.31 -8.75
N THR A 454 4.09 -5.44 -8.03
CA THR A 454 3.17 -5.77 -6.93
C THR A 454 3.22 -4.72 -5.83
N SER A 455 4.42 -4.26 -5.48
CA SER A 455 4.64 -3.22 -4.47
C SER A 455 4.00 -1.88 -4.87
N VAL A 456 4.16 -1.49 -6.13
CA VAL A 456 3.56 -0.28 -6.69
C VAL A 456 2.03 -0.40 -6.74
N LEU A 457 1.48 -1.54 -7.14
CA LEU A 457 0.03 -1.79 -7.21
C LEU A 457 -0.64 -1.70 -5.83
N ASN A 458 0.00 -2.23 -4.79
CA ASN A 458 -0.49 -2.12 -3.40
C ASN A 458 -0.57 -0.64 -2.97
N ARG A 459 0.45 0.14 -3.31
CA ARG A 459 0.50 1.58 -3.03
C ARG A 459 -0.54 2.36 -3.84
N TRP A 460 -0.73 2.03 -5.11
CA TRP A 460 -1.80 2.60 -5.94
C TRP A 460 -3.20 2.36 -5.35
N THR A 461 -3.46 1.14 -4.86
CA THR A 461 -4.72 0.78 -4.21
C THR A 461 -4.96 1.59 -2.93
N LEU A 462 -3.89 1.84 -2.17
CA LEU A 462 -3.92 2.70 -0.99
C LEU A 462 -4.29 4.13 -1.36
N PHE A 463 -3.72 4.70 -2.42
CA PHE A 463 -4.08 6.04 -2.89
C PHE A 463 -5.55 6.11 -3.31
N PHE A 464 -6.02 5.15 -4.10
CA PHE A 464 -7.42 5.11 -4.55
C PHE A 464 -8.40 5.06 -3.37
N SER A 465 -8.11 4.23 -2.37
CA SER A 465 -8.96 4.08 -1.18
C SER A 465 -9.03 5.33 -0.30
N ASN A 466 -8.05 6.24 -0.42
CA ASN A 466 -7.93 7.45 0.39
C ASN A 466 -8.22 8.75 -0.38
N ILE A 467 -8.70 8.69 -1.63
CA ILE A 467 -8.91 9.86 -2.49
C ILE A 467 -9.96 10.85 -1.96
N GLY A 468 -10.85 10.41 -1.08
CA GLY A 468 -11.75 11.26 -0.30
C GLY A 468 -13.06 11.61 -1.00
N TYR A 469 -14.17 11.05 -0.50
CA TYR A 469 -15.54 11.37 -0.93
C TYR A 469 -16.28 12.13 0.18
N ILE A 470 -16.94 13.23 -0.17
CA ILE A 470 -17.59 14.14 0.79
C ILE A 470 -18.95 13.62 1.28
N ASP A 471 -19.52 12.65 0.57
CA ASP A 471 -20.91 12.21 0.66
C ASP A 471 -21.31 11.86 2.11
N ASN A 472 -20.47 11.13 2.86
CA ASN A 472 -20.73 10.78 4.26
C ASN A 472 -20.84 12.01 5.17
N ILE A 473 -19.90 12.96 5.04
CA ILE A 473 -19.92 14.20 5.83
C ILE A 473 -21.17 15.00 5.49
N ALA A 474 -21.47 15.16 4.20
CA ALA A 474 -22.63 15.92 3.74
C ALA A 474 -23.94 15.31 4.27
N LEU A 475 -24.10 13.99 4.22
CA LEU A 475 -25.27 13.29 4.76
C LEU A 475 -25.42 13.47 6.28
N MET A 476 -24.32 13.35 7.02
CA MET A 476 -24.34 13.54 8.49
C MET A 476 -24.64 15.00 8.86
N VAL A 477 -24.05 15.97 8.16
CA VAL A 477 -24.32 17.40 8.38
C VAL A 477 -25.78 17.75 8.03
N ALA A 478 -26.30 17.27 6.90
CA ALA A 478 -27.69 17.46 6.51
C ALA A 478 -28.68 16.86 7.52
N THR A 479 -28.33 15.70 8.10
CA THR A 479 -29.21 15.01 9.05
C THR A 479 -29.17 15.65 10.43
N TYR A 480 -27.97 15.96 10.95
CA TYR A 480 -27.77 16.30 12.36
C TYR A 480 -27.72 17.80 12.65
N VAL A 481 -27.43 18.67 11.67
CA VAL A 481 -27.46 20.13 11.85
C VAL A 481 -28.84 20.65 11.46
N ARG A 482 -29.75 20.76 12.44
CA ARG A 482 -31.17 21.08 12.24
C ARG A 482 -31.43 22.59 12.25
N GLY A 483 -32.26 23.06 11.31
CA GLY A 483 -32.70 24.46 11.23
C GLY A 483 -32.92 24.91 9.79
N THR A 484 -33.97 25.69 9.57
CA THR A 484 -34.31 26.31 8.27
C THR A 484 -33.88 27.77 8.20
N ASP A 485 -33.35 28.32 9.29
CA ASP A 485 -32.82 29.67 9.35
C ASP A 485 -31.60 29.83 8.45
N GLU A 486 -31.47 31.03 7.87
CA GLU A 486 -30.39 31.36 6.95
C GLU A 486 -29.00 31.12 7.58
N LYS A 487 -28.85 31.43 8.87
CA LYS A 487 -27.61 31.18 9.61
C LYS A 487 -27.26 29.69 9.64
N THR A 488 -28.19 28.82 9.99
CA THR A 488 -27.97 27.37 10.01
C THR A 488 -27.73 26.80 8.60
N ARG A 489 -28.44 27.31 7.59
CA ARG A 489 -28.17 26.97 6.17
C ARG A 489 -26.73 27.30 5.79
N LYS A 490 -26.22 28.49 6.15
CA LYS A 490 -24.82 28.90 5.94
C LYS A 490 -23.84 28.00 6.69
N ILE A 491 -24.12 27.62 7.94
CA ILE A 491 -23.29 26.69 8.73
C ILE A 491 -23.13 25.36 7.98
N ARG A 492 -24.24 24.76 7.54
CA ARG A 492 -24.20 23.47 6.82
C ARG A 492 -23.36 23.54 5.55
N ARG A 493 -23.56 24.57 4.72
CA ARG A 493 -22.81 24.77 3.47
C ARG A 493 -21.31 24.98 3.74
N ASN A 494 -20.96 25.79 4.74
CA ASN A 494 -19.56 26.06 5.06
C ASN A 494 -18.83 24.87 5.68
N ILE A 495 -19.48 24.02 6.47
CA ILE A 495 -18.85 22.77 6.97
C ILE A 495 -18.39 21.90 5.78
N VAL A 496 -19.27 21.69 4.80
CA VAL A 496 -18.95 20.91 3.60
C VAL A 496 -17.87 21.60 2.76
N ARG A 497 -18.03 22.90 2.50
CA ARG A 497 -17.08 23.67 1.70
C ARG A 497 -15.68 23.70 2.31
N TYR A 498 -15.55 23.79 3.64
CA TYR A 498 -14.25 23.72 4.30
C TYR A 498 -13.57 22.35 4.17
N CYS A 499 -14.31 21.25 4.24
CA CYS A 499 -13.76 19.93 3.98
C CYS A 499 -13.26 19.79 2.52
N VAL A 500 -14.03 20.28 1.55
CA VAL A 500 -13.63 20.29 0.13
C VAL A 500 -12.48 21.26 -0.13
N LEU A 501 -12.43 22.40 0.57
CA LEU A 501 -11.31 23.34 0.52
C LEU A 501 -10.01 22.69 1.01
N ALA A 502 -10.05 21.94 2.12
CA ALA A 502 -8.88 21.19 2.58
C ALA A 502 -8.43 20.14 1.55
N GLN A 503 -9.37 19.43 0.91
CA GLN A 503 -9.07 18.52 -0.20
C GLN A 503 -8.43 19.25 -1.38
N THR A 504 -8.92 20.44 -1.72
CA THR A 504 -8.37 21.30 -2.79
C THR A 504 -6.93 21.70 -2.49
N LEU A 505 -6.64 22.14 -1.26
CA LEU A 505 -5.29 22.49 -0.83
C LEU A 505 -4.33 21.29 -0.92
N VAL A 506 -4.80 20.10 -0.55
CA VAL A 506 -4.01 18.86 -0.62
C VAL A 506 -3.76 18.44 -2.06
N PHE A 507 -4.80 18.38 -2.90
CA PHE A 507 -4.67 18.03 -4.31
C PHE A 507 -3.78 19.02 -5.07
N ARG A 508 -3.86 20.31 -4.75
CA ARG A 508 -2.96 21.32 -5.29
C ARG A 508 -1.49 21.01 -5.00
N ASP A 509 -1.18 20.40 -3.86
CA ASP A 509 0.20 20.08 -3.47
C ASP A 509 0.72 18.76 -4.06
N ILE A 510 -0.14 17.78 -4.32
CA ILE A 510 0.27 16.45 -4.81
C ILE A 510 -0.03 16.18 -6.29
N SER A 511 -0.99 16.89 -6.89
CA SER A 511 -1.41 16.69 -8.29
C SER A 511 -1.05 17.87 -9.16
N ILE A 512 -0.38 17.60 -10.29
CA ILE A 512 0.02 18.64 -11.25
C ILE A 512 -1.20 19.26 -11.93
N ARG A 513 -2.19 18.44 -12.32
CA ARG A 513 -3.44 18.93 -12.91
C ARG A 513 -4.18 19.90 -11.99
N ALA A 514 -4.27 19.56 -10.70
CA ALA A 514 -4.87 20.44 -9.70
C ALA A 514 -4.03 21.70 -9.45
N ARG A 515 -2.68 21.60 -9.45
CA ARG A 515 -1.80 22.77 -9.34
C ARG A 515 -1.94 23.75 -10.50
N ARG A 516 -2.12 23.28 -11.73
CA ARG A 516 -2.36 24.14 -12.90
C ARG A 516 -3.71 24.85 -12.83
N ARG A 517 -4.73 24.16 -12.29
CA ARG A 517 -6.05 24.74 -12.07
C ARG A 517 -6.04 25.77 -10.94
N PHE A 518 -5.31 25.49 -9.87
CA PHE A 518 -5.20 26.37 -8.69
C PHE A 518 -3.76 26.79 -8.42
N PRO A 519 -3.13 27.66 -9.24
CA PRO A 519 -1.73 28.04 -9.03
C PRO A 519 -1.54 28.85 -7.73
N THR A 520 -2.46 29.77 -7.46
CA THR A 520 -2.42 30.72 -6.33
C THR A 520 -3.61 30.53 -5.38
N LEU A 521 -3.56 31.13 -4.19
CA LEU A 521 -4.74 31.16 -3.31
C LEU A 521 -5.88 31.98 -3.92
N ASP A 522 -5.57 33.07 -4.64
CA ASP A 522 -6.57 33.90 -5.32
C ASP A 522 -7.40 33.08 -6.33
N SER A 523 -6.76 32.18 -7.08
CA SER A 523 -7.49 31.28 -8.00
C SER A 523 -8.47 30.34 -7.29
N ILE A 524 -8.22 29.98 -6.01
CA ILE A 524 -9.14 29.20 -5.17
C ILE A 524 -10.31 30.06 -4.70
N VAL A 525 -10.07 31.36 -4.46
CA VAL A 525 -11.11 32.32 -4.10
C VAL A 525 -12.02 32.63 -5.28
N GLU A 526 -11.45 32.97 -6.43
CA GLU A 526 -12.20 33.23 -7.66
C GLU A 526 -13.08 32.04 -8.05
N SER A 527 -12.57 30.81 -7.88
CA SER A 527 -13.31 29.58 -8.16
C SER A 527 -14.34 29.19 -7.10
N GLY A 528 -14.47 29.95 -6.01
CA GLY A 528 -15.52 29.78 -5.00
C GLY A 528 -15.29 28.73 -3.93
N PHE A 529 -14.13 28.08 -3.92
CA PHE A 529 -13.79 27.11 -2.87
C PHE A 529 -13.46 27.82 -1.54
N MET A 530 -12.96 29.05 -1.62
CA MET A 530 -12.62 29.92 -0.48
C MET A 530 -13.24 31.31 -0.69
N LEU A 531 -13.59 32.02 0.38
CA LEU A 531 -14.01 33.43 0.31
C LEU A 531 -12.84 34.37 0.63
N GLN A 532 -12.89 35.63 0.18
CA GLN A 532 -11.80 36.60 0.40
C GLN A 532 -11.43 36.76 1.89
N GLN A 533 -12.42 36.94 2.75
CA GLN A 533 -12.21 37.02 4.21
C GLN A 533 -11.62 35.74 4.82
N GLU A 534 -11.82 34.58 4.19
CA GLU A 534 -11.25 33.31 4.65
C GLU A 534 -9.80 33.18 4.22
N GLN A 535 -9.45 33.71 3.04
CA GLN A 535 -8.07 33.85 2.60
C GLN A 535 -7.29 34.76 3.56
N GLU A 536 -7.83 35.93 3.90
CA GLU A 536 -7.19 36.84 4.87
C GLU A 536 -6.92 36.13 6.20
N ARG A 537 -7.92 35.38 6.71
CA ARG A 537 -7.77 34.57 7.94
C ARG A 537 -6.74 33.46 7.78
N PHE A 538 -6.68 32.82 6.62
CA PHE A 538 -5.70 31.77 6.31
C PHE A 538 -4.27 32.34 6.28
N GLU A 539 -4.12 33.57 5.80
CA GLU A 539 -2.86 34.29 5.64
C GLU A 539 -2.32 34.90 6.94
N GLU A 540 -3.14 35.09 7.99
CA GLU A 540 -2.68 35.45 9.34
C GLU A 540 -1.55 34.51 9.84
N PHE A 541 -1.54 33.28 9.36
CA PHE A 541 -0.57 32.24 9.69
C PHE A 541 0.51 32.04 8.62
N ASN A 542 0.73 33.01 7.71
CA ASN A 542 1.75 32.90 6.64
C ASN A 542 3.17 32.71 7.17
N GLN A 543 3.48 33.20 8.37
CA GLN A 543 4.77 33.01 9.04
C GLN A 543 4.99 31.55 9.49
N PHE A 544 3.93 30.73 9.49
CA PHE A 544 4.00 29.33 9.87
C PHE A 544 4.64 28.47 8.78
N ARG A 545 5.72 27.77 9.11
CA ARG A 545 6.56 27.02 8.16
C ARG A 545 5.87 25.82 7.50
N TYR A 546 4.89 25.21 8.18
CA TYR A 546 4.30 23.93 7.73
C TYR A 546 3.00 24.14 6.94
N ASN A 547 2.61 23.11 6.19
CA ASN A 547 1.37 23.14 5.41
C ASN A 547 0.14 23.33 6.32
N ARG A 548 -0.81 24.14 5.85
CA ARG A 548 -1.95 24.69 6.59
C ARG A 548 -3.30 24.06 6.21
N TYR A 549 -3.31 22.98 5.43
CA TYR A 549 -4.55 22.28 5.05
C TYR A 549 -5.38 21.75 6.23
N TRP A 550 -4.82 21.72 7.45
CA TRP A 550 -5.57 21.39 8.67
C TRP A 550 -6.53 22.49 9.12
N MET A 551 -6.32 23.75 8.72
CA MET A 551 -7.13 24.90 9.18
C MET A 551 -8.61 24.78 8.78
N PRO A 552 -8.97 24.46 7.53
CA PRO A 552 -10.39 24.29 7.18
C PRO A 552 -11.08 23.17 7.96
N PHE A 553 -10.37 22.08 8.29
CA PHE A 553 -10.94 21.04 9.17
C PHE A 553 -11.22 21.56 10.58
N GLN A 554 -10.32 22.37 11.13
CA GLN A 554 -10.56 23.03 12.41
C GLN A 554 -11.74 23.99 12.35
N TRP A 555 -11.87 24.75 11.26
CA TRP A 555 -13.02 25.64 11.07
C TRP A 555 -14.33 24.86 10.99
N ALA A 556 -14.35 23.75 10.25
CA ALA A 556 -15.51 22.86 10.16
C ALA A 556 -15.91 22.30 11.54
N LEU A 557 -14.95 21.80 12.32
CA LEU A 557 -15.20 21.30 13.68
C LEU A 557 -15.70 22.39 14.62
N SER A 558 -15.16 23.60 14.50
CA SER A 558 -15.58 24.76 15.31
C SER A 558 -17.00 25.21 14.97
N LEU A 559 -17.40 25.14 13.69
CA LEU A 559 -18.79 25.38 13.27
C LEU A 559 -19.75 24.32 13.80
N CYS A 560 -19.33 23.05 13.88
CA CYS A 560 -20.12 22.00 14.52
C CYS A 560 -20.32 22.28 16.02
N ASP A 561 -19.27 22.73 16.72
CA ASP A 561 -19.38 23.12 18.13
C ASP A 561 -20.30 24.35 18.31
N GLU A 562 -20.20 25.37 17.45
CA GLU A 562 -21.10 26.53 17.47
C GLU A 562 -22.56 26.09 17.24
N ALA A 563 -22.81 25.20 16.27
CA ALA A 563 -24.13 24.65 16.00
C ALA A 563 -24.68 23.88 17.21
N ARG A 564 -23.82 23.15 17.93
CA ARG A 564 -24.20 22.47 19.18
C ARG A 564 -24.55 23.45 20.29
N ARG A 565 -23.76 24.52 20.49
CA ARG A 565 -24.04 25.59 21.46
C ARG A 565 -25.36 26.30 21.17
N GLN A 566 -25.68 26.48 19.89
CA GLN A 566 -26.96 27.05 19.43
C GLN A 566 -28.12 26.04 19.45
N GLN A 567 -27.92 24.82 19.98
CA GLN A 567 -28.91 23.73 20.02
C GLN A 567 -29.44 23.34 18.64
N LYS A 568 -28.69 23.61 17.56
CA LYS A 568 -28.97 23.15 16.20
C LYS A 568 -28.59 21.67 16.03
N ILE A 569 -27.60 21.23 16.80
CA ILE A 569 -27.28 19.81 17.02
C ILE A 569 -27.87 19.41 18.37
N SER A 570 -28.69 18.35 18.40
CA SER A 570 -29.49 18.00 19.58
C SER A 570 -28.70 17.33 20.70
N SER A 571 -27.59 16.64 20.40
CA SER A 571 -26.80 15.95 21.43
C SER A 571 -25.31 15.94 21.12
N ASP A 572 -24.51 15.79 22.17
CA ASP A 572 -23.04 15.68 22.08
C ASP A 572 -22.61 14.39 21.36
N TYR A 573 -23.44 13.35 21.40
CA TYR A 573 -23.21 12.13 20.63
C TYR A 573 -23.28 12.39 19.12
N LEU A 574 -24.25 13.19 18.66
CA LEU A 574 -24.34 13.59 17.26
C LEU A 574 -23.17 14.50 16.87
N LEU A 575 -22.74 15.39 17.76
CA LEU A 575 -21.53 16.19 17.55
C LEU A 575 -20.29 15.29 17.37
N LYS A 576 -20.10 14.28 18.24
CA LYS A 576 -19.03 13.27 18.12
C LYS A 576 -19.10 12.59 16.74
N LYS A 577 -20.28 12.20 16.28
CA LYS A 577 -20.46 11.51 14.99
C LYS A 577 -20.08 12.36 13.77
N ILE A 578 -20.50 13.64 13.73
CA ILE A 578 -20.06 14.54 12.65
C ILE A 578 -18.54 14.75 12.71
N GLY A 579 -18.00 14.98 13.91
CA GLY A 579 -16.56 15.16 14.11
C GLY A 579 -15.73 13.94 13.69
N GLU A 580 -16.26 12.72 13.87
CA GLU A 580 -15.64 11.47 13.43
C GLU A 580 -15.51 11.38 11.90
N GLU A 581 -16.56 11.72 11.16
CA GLU A 581 -16.52 11.72 9.68
C GLU A 581 -15.56 12.78 9.14
N ILE A 582 -15.58 13.99 9.71
CA ILE A 582 -14.62 15.07 9.35
C ILE A 582 -13.17 14.61 9.61
N LYS A 583 -12.92 14.00 10.77
CA LYS A 583 -11.61 13.45 11.13
C LYS A 583 -11.18 12.31 10.20
N SER A 584 -12.10 11.41 9.83
CA SER A 584 -11.85 10.31 8.90
C SER A 584 -11.40 10.85 7.54
N PHE A 585 -12.14 11.81 6.98
CA PHE A 585 -11.78 12.47 5.73
C PHE A 585 -10.42 13.20 5.80
N ARG A 586 -10.15 13.92 6.90
CA ARG A 586 -8.83 14.54 7.16
C ARG A 586 -7.71 13.50 7.22
N THR A 587 -7.97 12.33 7.82
CA THR A 587 -6.99 11.24 7.89
C THR A 587 -6.67 10.73 6.50
N ASN A 588 -7.68 10.51 5.65
CA ASN A 588 -7.49 10.11 4.26
C ASN A 588 -6.62 11.12 3.49
N MET A 589 -6.91 12.43 3.62
CA MET A 589 -6.11 13.49 2.99
C MET A 589 -4.66 13.51 3.48
N ALA A 590 -4.45 13.28 4.77
CA ALA A 590 -3.12 13.19 5.35
C ALA A 590 -2.36 11.97 4.83
N THR A 591 -3.02 10.82 4.69
CA THR A 591 -2.41 9.62 4.10
C THR A 591 -1.87 9.91 2.70
N LEU A 592 -2.63 10.61 1.85
CA LEU A 592 -2.15 11.00 0.51
C LEU A 592 -0.89 11.88 0.57
N CYS A 593 -0.89 12.93 1.42
CA CYS A 593 0.27 13.80 1.60
C CYS A 593 1.48 13.07 2.15
N ASN A 594 1.26 12.16 3.09
CA ASN A 594 2.32 11.41 3.77
C ASN A 594 3.01 10.49 2.78
N TYR A 595 2.23 9.71 2.02
CA TYR A 595 2.79 8.85 0.99
C TYR A 595 3.44 9.69 -0.13
N ASP A 596 2.91 10.85 -0.52
CA ASP A 596 3.64 11.74 -1.43
C ASP A 596 4.98 12.24 -0.86
N TRP A 597 5.01 12.57 0.44
CA TRP A 597 6.22 13.00 1.12
C TRP A 597 7.29 11.91 1.20
N VAL A 598 6.88 10.65 1.38
CA VAL A 598 7.76 9.48 1.49
C VAL A 598 7.46 8.49 0.35
N PRO A 599 8.11 8.65 -0.81
CA PRO A 599 8.04 7.67 -1.88
C PRO A 599 8.74 6.36 -1.50
N LEU A 600 8.66 5.35 -2.38
CA LEU A 600 9.52 4.17 -2.26
C LEU A 600 10.99 4.61 -2.32
N PRO A 601 11.95 3.89 -1.70
CA PRO A 601 13.37 4.25 -1.82
C PRO A 601 13.82 4.31 -3.28
N ILE A 602 14.52 5.37 -3.66
CA ILE A 602 14.81 5.65 -5.08
C ILE A 602 15.67 4.57 -5.74
N MET A 603 16.50 3.88 -4.95
CA MET A 603 17.29 2.74 -5.40
C MET A 603 16.42 1.65 -6.04
N TYR A 604 15.20 1.45 -5.56
CA TYR A 604 14.37 0.35 -6.03
C TYR A 604 13.85 0.61 -7.46
N PRO A 605 13.19 1.74 -7.78
CA PRO A 605 12.89 2.09 -9.18
C PRO A 605 14.14 2.17 -10.07
N GLN A 606 15.25 2.76 -9.59
CA GLN A 606 16.49 2.84 -10.36
C GLN A 606 17.00 1.45 -10.78
N LEU A 607 17.07 0.52 -9.83
CA LEU A 607 17.52 -0.84 -10.05
C LEU A 607 16.71 -1.54 -11.15
N ILE A 608 15.38 -1.46 -11.08
CA ILE A 608 14.49 -2.11 -12.05
C ILE A 608 14.61 -1.47 -13.43
N VAL A 609 14.69 -0.14 -13.49
CA VAL A 609 14.86 0.60 -14.74
C VAL A 609 16.18 0.22 -15.41
N ILE A 610 17.29 0.17 -14.66
CA ILE A 610 18.58 -0.28 -15.19
C ILE A 610 18.47 -1.73 -15.68
N ALA A 611 17.85 -2.63 -14.89
CA ALA A 611 17.72 -4.04 -15.26
C ALA A 611 16.99 -4.23 -16.60
N VAL A 612 15.82 -3.59 -16.78
CA VAL A 612 15.04 -3.68 -18.02
C VAL A 612 15.78 -3.05 -19.21
N HIS A 613 16.33 -1.84 -19.04
CA HIS A 613 16.99 -1.15 -20.15
C HIS A 613 18.28 -1.85 -20.57
N MET A 614 19.12 -2.27 -19.61
CA MET A 614 20.35 -3.01 -19.91
C MET A 614 20.04 -4.36 -20.56
N TYR A 615 19.00 -5.06 -20.11
CA TYR A 615 18.54 -6.30 -20.75
C TYR A 615 18.19 -6.05 -22.22
N PHE A 616 17.48 -4.97 -22.54
CA PHE A 616 17.10 -4.66 -23.92
C PHE A 616 18.23 -4.13 -24.80
N VAL A 617 19.20 -3.40 -24.22
CA VAL A 617 20.44 -3.03 -24.91
C VAL A 617 21.26 -4.28 -25.26
N ILE A 618 21.39 -5.22 -24.32
CA ILE A 618 22.12 -6.47 -24.55
C ILE A 618 21.41 -7.33 -25.59
N THR A 619 20.09 -7.49 -25.52
CA THR A 619 19.34 -8.27 -26.51
C THR A 619 19.35 -7.65 -27.91
N ALA A 620 19.49 -6.32 -28.02
CA ALA A 620 19.69 -5.68 -29.32
C ALA A 620 20.98 -6.16 -30.01
N ILE A 621 22.00 -6.53 -29.24
CA ILE A 621 23.28 -7.09 -29.73
C ILE A 621 23.18 -8.62 -29.82
N SER A 622 22.77 -9.29 -28.74
CA SER A 622 22.85 -10.75 -28.59
C SER A 622 21.83 -11.52 -29.43
N ARG A 623 20.72 -10.89 -29.85
CA ARG A 623 19.67 -11.51 -30.67
C ARG A 623 19.77 -11.12 -32.16
N GLN A 624 20.95 -10.72 -32.63
CA GLN A 624 21.22 -10.49 -34.04
C GLN A 624 21.21 -11.82 -34.83
N PHE A 625 20.68 -11.80 -36.06
CA PHE A 625 20.65 -12.98 -36.92
C PHE A 625 22.00 -13.19 -37.60
N ILE A 626 22.73 -14.21 -37.13
CA ILE A 626 24.07 -14.57 -37.62
C ILE A 626 23.95 -15.48 -38.85
N THR A 627 24.62 -15.12 -39.94
CA THR A 627 24.55 -15.80 -41.24
C THR A 627 25.77 -16.65 -41.60
N SER A 628 26.87 -16.57 -40.84
CA SER A 628 28.08 -17.35 -41.10
C SER A 628 27.86 -18.86 -40.87
N ASP A 629 28.35 -19.69 -41.80
CA ASP A 629 28.23 -21.15 -41.72
C ASP A 629 29.03 -21.77 -40.56
N ASN A 630 30.07 -21.09 -40.09
CA ASN A 630 30.96 -21.55 -39.03
C ASN A 630 30.57 -21.06 -37.62
N ALA A 631 29.48 -20.28 -37.48
CA ALA A 631 29.08 -19.72 -36.20
C ALA A 631 28.24 -20.70 -35.36
N ALA A 632 28.57 -20.83 -34.07
CA ALA A 632 27.88 -21.71 -33.11
C ALA A 632 26.37 -21.41 -32.98
N ASN A 633 25.98 -20.15 -33.14
CA ASN A 633 24.58 -19.68 -33.10
C ASN A 633 24.06 -19.29 -34.49
N LYS A 634 24.35 -20.09 -35.52
CA LYS A 634 23.79 -19.87 -36.86
C LYS A 634 22.26 -19.84 -36.79
N SER A 635 21.66 -18.78 -37.31
CA SER A 635 20.21 -18.71 -37.39
C SER A 635 19.70 -19.73 -38.41
N LYS A 636 18.90 -20.70 -37.96
CA LYS A 636 18.25 -21.70 -38.84
C LYS A 636 17.34 -21.05 -39.89
N VAL A 637 16.78 -19.89 -39.56
CA VAL A 637 15.98 -19.06 -40.45
C VAL A 637 16.53 -17.64 -40.33
N ASP A 638 16.97 -17.08 -41.46
CA ASP A 638 17.46 -15.71 -41.52
C ASP A 638 16.28 -14.74 -41.73
N ILE A 639 15.75 -14.21 -40.62
CA ILE A 639 14.67 -13.23 -40.64
C ILE A 639 15.27 -11.88 -40.27
N TYR A 640 15.20 -10.87 -41.13
CA TYR A 640 15.78 -9.54 -40.82
C TYR A 640 15.14 -8.84 -39.61
N PHE A 641 13.92 -9.23 -39.24
CA PHE A 641 13.13 -8.63 -38.18
C PHE A 641 12.92 -9.61 -37.01
N PRO A 642 13.36 -9.28 -35.78
CA PRO A 642 13.35 -10.20 -34.65
C PRO A 642 11.97 -10.24 -33.96
N ILE A 643 11.00 -10.92 -34.59
CA ILE A 643 9.59 -10.96 -34.12
C ILE A 643 9.48 -11.34 -32.64
N MET A 644 10.16 -12.41 -32.21
CA MET A 644 10.05 -12.90 -30.82
C MET A 644 10.67 -11.93 -29.81
N THR A 645 11.80 -11.31 -30.14
CA THR A 645 12.45 -10.33 -29.26
C THR A 645 11.64 -9.04 -29.17
N VAL A 646 10.98 -8.63 -30.26
CA VAL A 646 10.03 -7.51 -30.24
C VAL A 646 8.84 -7.82 -29.32
N LEU A 647 8.28 -9.03 -29.38
CA LEU A 647 7.21 -9.43 -28.46
C LEU A 647 7.67 -9.44 -26.99
N GLN A 648 8.88 -9.95 -26.72
CA GLN A 648 9.48 -9.87 -25.38
C GLN A 648 9.65 -8.41 -24.93
N PHE A 649 10.11 -7.52 -25.81
CA PHE A 649 10.20 -6.09 -25.53
C PHE A 649 8.84 -5.52 -25.12
N VAL A 650 7.80 -5.78 -25.92
CA VAL A 650 6.43 -5.32 -25.63
C VAL A 650 5.96 -5.80 -24.26
N PHE A 651 6.23 -7.05 -23.88
CA PHE A 651 5.79 -7.60 -22.61
C PHE A 651 6.54 -7.02 -21.40
N TYR A 652 7.88 -7.04 -21.38
CA TYR A 652 8.63 -6.57 -20.21
C TYR A 652 8.69 -5.04 -20.12
N MET A 653 8.90 -4.34 -21.24
CA MET A 653 8.86 -2.88 -21.24
C MET A 653 7.44 -2.38 -20.96
N GLY A 654 6.42 -3.05 -21.51
CA GLY A 654 5.02 -2.76 -21.17
C GLY A 654 4.73 -2.97 -19.69
N TRP A 655 5.25 -4.05 -19.09
CA TRP A 655 5.06 -4.31 -17.66
C TRP A 655 5.80 -3.31 -16.77
N LEU A 656 6.99 -2.84 -17.16
CA LEU A 656 7.66 -1.70 -16.53
C LEU A 656 6.82 -0.43 -16.64
N LYS A 657 6.24 -0.14 -17.82
CA LYS A 657 5.38 1.03 -18.02
C LYS A 657 4.11 0.99 -17.17
N VAL A 658 3.53 -0.19 -16.93
CA VAL A 658 2.42 -0.34 -15.97
C VAL A 658 2.83 0.13 -14.58
N ALA A 659 4.02 -0.27 -14.09
CA ALA A 659 4.54 0.21 -12.82
C ALA A 659 4.86 1.71 -12.84
N GLU A 660 5.40 2.25 -13.94
CA GLU A 660 5.71 3.68 -14.07
C GLU A 660 4.45 4.55 -13.93
N VAL A 661 3.37 4.21 -14.63
CA VAL A 661 2.08 4.92 -14.55
C VAL A 661 1.47 4.81 -13.15
N MET A 662 1.54 3.64 -12.52
CA MET A 662 0.97 3.44 -11.18
C MET A 662 1.81 4.05 -10.04
N LEU A 663 3.08 4.40 -10.29
CA LEU A 663 4.01 4.89 -9.28
C LEU A 663 3.55 6.24 -8.69
N ASN A 664 3.03 7.12 -9.55
CA ASN A 664 2.45 8.40 -9.17
C ASN A 664 1.10 8.64 -9.88
N PRO A 665 -0.03 8.18 -9.31
CA PRO A 665 -1.34 8.30 -9.95
C PRO A 665 -1.95 9.72 -9.90
N PHE A 666 -1.20 10.72 -9.42
CA PHE A 666 -1.61 12.13 -9.36
C PHE A 666 -0.98 12.98 -10.48
N GLY A 667 -0.33 12.33 -11.44
CA GLY A 667 0.36 12.95 -12.56
C GLY A 667 -0.55 13.43 -13.69
N GLU A 668 -0.04 13.32 -14.91
CA GLU A 668 -0.73 13.73 -16.14
C GLU A 668 -1.00 12.59 -17.13
N ASP A 669 -0.75 11.34 -16.74
CA ASP A 669 -0.95 10.18 -17.59
C ASP A 669 -2.44 9.87 -17.85
N ASP A 670 -2.74 9.11 -18.91
CA ASP A 670 -4.13 8.86 -19.34
C ASP A 670 -4.97 8.16 -18.25
N ASP A 671 -4.32 7.36 -17.40
CA ASP A 671 -4.93 6.53 -16.35
C ASP A 671 -4.82 7.12 -14.93
N ASP A 672 -4.21 8.30 -14.80
CA ASP A 672 -4.10 9.00 -13.52
C ASP A 672 -5.47 9.45 -12.99
N PHE A 673 -5.54 9.67 -11.68
CA PHE A 673 -6.77 10.06 -11.03
C PHE A 673 -7.25 11.45 -11.45
N GLU A 674 -8.53 11.55 -11.80
CA GLU A 674 -9.19 12.80 -12.21
C GLU A 674 -9.53 13.67 -10.99
N CYS A 675 -8.49 14.30 -10.42
CA CYS A 675 -8.59 15.08 -9.19
C CYS A 675 -9.51 16.30 -9.34
N ASN A 676 -9.43 17.04 -10.45
CA ASN A 676 -10.28 18.20 -10.72
C ASN A 676 -11.76 17.82 -10.74
N PHE A 677 -12.09 16.74 -11.46
CA PHE A 677 -13.43 16.21 -11.52
C PHE A 677 -13.96 15.81 -10.14
N LEU A 678 -13.12 15.16 -9.32
CA LEU A 678 -13.52 14.76 -7.97
C LEU A 678 -13.80 15.97 -7.07
N LEU A 679 -12.98 17.04 -7.15
CA LEU A 679 -13.23 18.28 -6.42
C LEU A 679 -14.57 18.90 -6.79
N ASP A 680 -14.87 18.95 -8.09
CA ASP A 680 -16.12 19.50 -8.62
C ASP A 680 -17.32 18.68 -8.19
N LYS A 681 -17.22 17.35 -8.32
CA LYS A 681 -18.25 16.39 -7.87
C LYS A 681 -18.51 16.58 -6.37
N ASN A 682 -17.46 16.62 -5.56
CA ASN A 682 -17.60 16.75 -4.11
C ASN A 682 -18.21 18.12 -3.74
N LEU A 683 -17.77 19.21 -4.35
CA LEU A 683 -18.36 20.53 -4.08
C LEU A 683 -19.85 20.57 -4.45
N ALA A 684 -20.19 20.18 -5.68
CA ALA A 684 -21.56 20.26 -6.18
C ALA A 684 -22.51 19.32 -5.45
N ILE A 685 -22.16 18.04 -5.29
CA ILE A 685 -23.01 17.06 -4.59
C ILE A 685 -23.10 17.39 -3.10
N GLY A 686 -21.97 17.76 -2.48
CA GLY A 686 -21.92 18.14 -1.08
C GLY A 686 -22.89 19.28 -0.77
N LEU A 687 -22.82 20.39 -1.53
CA LEU A 687 -23.71 21.53 -1.36
C LEU A 687 -25.17 21.19 -1.64
N LYS A 688 -25.47 20.39 -2.67
CA LYS A 688 -26.84 19.94 -2.96
C LYS A 688 -27.44 19.10 -1.83
N ILE A 689 -26.68 18.18 -1.24
CA ILE A 689 -27.15 17.33 -0.13
C ILE A 689 -27.53 18.20 1.08
N VAL A 690 -26.66 19.14 1.48
CA VAL A 690 -26.86 19.92 2.71
C VAL A 690 -27.82 21.10 2.58
N ASP A 691 -28.18 21.46 1.35
CA ASP A 691 -29.02 22.59 1.06
C ASP A 691 -30.32 22.21 0.32
N GLU A 692 -30.24 21.96 -0.98
CA GLU A 692 -31.43 21.66 -1.79
C GLU A 692 -32.14 20.37 -1.34
N GLY A 693 -31.39 19.35 -0.93
CA GLY A 693 -31.90 18.07 -0.42
C GLY A 693 -32.30 18.10 1.06
N TYR A 694 -31.97 19.17 1.80
CA TYR A 694 -32.22 19.24 3.23
C TYR A 694 -33.73 19.18 3.54
N ASN A 695 -34.13 18.21 4.36
CA ASN A 695 -35.54 17.94 4.73
C ASN A 695 -36.51 17.80 3.53
N LYS A 696 -36.00 17.49 2.33
CA LYS A 696 -36.84 17.22 1.16
C LYS A 696 -36.86 15.72 0.89
N THR A 697 -37.75 15.02 1.57
CA THR A 697 -38.04 13.60 1.30
C THR A 697 -39.26 13.47 0.40
N PRO A 698 -39.31 12.46 -0.50
CA PRO A 698 -40.55 12.08 -1.15
C PRO A 698 -41.66 11.80 -0.14
N GLN A 699 -42.92 11.94 -0.56
CA GLN A 699 -44.06 11.60 0.29
C GLN A 699 -43.99 10.12 0.71
N VAL A 700 -44.21 9.86 2.00
CA VAL A 700 -44.25 8.50 2.54
C VAL A 700 -45.57 7.86 2.12
N LEU A 701 -45.51 7.02 1.08
CA LEU A 701 -46.63 6.26 0.56
C LEU A 701 -46.40 4.77 0.82
N LYS A 702 -47.50 3.99 0.87
CA LYS A 702 -47.39 2.53 0.84
C LYS A 702 -46.64 2.13 -0.43
N ASP A 703 -45.56 1.38 -0.26
CA ASP A 703 -44.81 0.87 -1.39
C ASP A 703 -45.65 -0.17 -2.16
N LYS A 704 -45.23 -0.49 -3.38
CA LYS A 704 -45.97 -1.41 -4.25
C LYS A 704 -46.04 -2.84 -3.70
N PHE A 705 -45.26 -3.19 -2.68
CA PHE A 705 -45.22 -4.51 -2.06
C PHE A 705 -46.03 -4.56 -0.75
N TRP A 706 -46.65 -3.46 -0.31
CA TRP A 706 -47.31 -3.37 0.99
C TRP A 706 -48.41 -4.43 1.24
N ASN A 707 -49.20 -4.76 0.21
CA ASN A 707 -50.33 -5.72 0.32
C ASN A 707 -50.12 -7.02 -0.49
N ARG A 708 -48.92 -7.24 -1.03
CA ARG A 708 -48.61 -8.43 -1.85
C ARG A 708 -47.28 -9.04 -1.43
N ALA A 709 -47.05 -10.31 -1.78
CA ALA A 709 -45.73 -10.90 -1.59
C ALA A 709 -44.64 -10.03 -2.27
N VAL A 710 -43.48 -9.88 -1.61
CA VAL A 710 -42.37 -9.06 -2.11
C VAL A 710 -41.70 -9.80 -3.27
N GLU A 711 -42.30 -9.71 -4.45
CA GLU A 711 -41.80 -10.30 -5.70
C GLU A 711 -41.36 -9.16 -6.65
N PRO A 712 -40.05 -8.94 -6.83
CA PRO A 712 -39.56 -7.92 -7.75
C PRO A 712 -39.88 -8.28 -9.20
N LEU A 713 -40.27 -7.29 -9.99
CA LEU A 713 -40.50 -7.46 -11.43
C LEU A 713 -39.18 -7.38 -12.18
N TYR A 714 -38.97 -8.32 -13.10
CA TYR A 714 -37.83 -8.32 -14.01
C TYR A 714 -38.28 -7.94 -15.43
N THR A 715 -37.42 -7.25 -16.18
CA THR A 715 -37.64 -7.10 -17.61
C THR A 715 -37.61 -8.48 -18.28
N ALA A 716 -38.28 -8.63 -19.43
CA ALA A 716 -38.33 -9.92 -20.13
C ALA A 716 -36.92 -10.51 -20.37
N GLN A 717 -35.95 -9.66 -20.70
CA GLN A 717 -34.56 -10.05 -20.91
C GLN A 717 -33.84 -10.48 -19.62
N ALA A 718 -34.07 -9.81 -18.49
CA ALA A 718 -33.47 -10.17 -17.20
C ALA A 718 -34.12 -11.43 -16.59
N MET A 719 -35.43 -11.62 -16.78
CA MET A 719 -36.19 -12.77 -16.27
C MET A 719 -35.68 -14.10 -16.83
N HIS A 720 -35.21 -14.12 -18.09
CA HIS A 720 -34.60 -15.31 -18.68
C HIS A 720 -33.31 -15.75 -17.97
N GLN A 721 -32.57 -14.83 -17.35
CA GLN A 721 -31.35 -15.12 -16.60
C GLN A 721 -31.65 -15.56 -15.17
N GLU A 722 -32.64 -14.94 -14.52
CA GLU A 722 -33.10 -15.25 -13.16
C GLU A 722 -33.75 -16.62 -13.01
N LYS A 723 -34.45 -17.14 -14.04
CA LYS A 723 -35.01 -18.50 -14.03
C LYS A 723 -34.00 -19.62 -13.72
N ARG A 724 -32.69 -19.33 -13.78
CA ARG A 724 -31.60 -20.27 -13.50
C ARG A 724 -31.03 -20.17 -12.08
N VAL A 725 -31.49 -19.23 -11.27
CA VAL A 725 -30.95 -18.97 -9.93
C VAL A 725 -31.98 -19.42 -8.90
N SER A 726 -31.71 -20.53 -8.20
CA SER A 726 -32.42 -20.83 -6.95
C SER A 726 -31.83 -19.99 -5.82
N GLY A 727 -32.60 -19.72 -4.75
CA GLY A 727 -32.13 -18.96 -3.60
C GLY A 727 -30.76 -19.42 -3.08
N ILE A 728 -29.99 -18.52 -2.46
CA ILE A 728 -28.65 -18.80 -1.92
C ILE A 728 -28.76 -19.79 -0.75
N THR A 729 -28.82 -21.07 -1.06
CA THR A 729 -28.74 -22.16 -0.09
C THR A 729 -27.30 -22.67 -0.03
N GLY A 730 -26.80 -23.01 1.16
CA GLY A 730 -25.45 -23.56 1.32
C GLY A 730 -25.24 -24.79 0.42
N SER A 731 -23.98 -25.09 0.06
CA SER A 731 -23.62 -26.15 -0.89
C SER A 731 -24.16 -27.55 -0.53
N VAL A 732 -24.54 -27.76 0.73
CA VAL A 732 -25.07 -29.03 1.28
C VAL A 732 -26.60 -29.06 1.31
N ALA A 733 -27.29 -27.93 1.13
CA ALA A 733 -28.72 -27.80 1.39
C ALA A 733 -29.62 -28.69 0.52
N ASN A 734 -29.13 -29.11 -0.64
CA ASN A 734 -29.84 -30.01 -1.55
C ASN A 734 -29.32 -31.46 -1.52
N ILE A 735 -28.38 -31.79 -0.63
CA ILE A 735 -27.92 -33.18 -0.45
C ILE A 735 -29.01 -33.96 0.28
N ARG A 736 -29.71 -34.83 -0.46
CA ARG A 736 -30.58 -35.85 0.13
C ARG A 736 -29.71 -37.05 0.52
N LEU A 737 -29.43 -37.19 1.81
CA LEU A 737 -28.78 -38.40 2.34
C LEU A 737 -29.74 -39.59 2.17
N PRO A 738 -29.38 -40.65 1.43
CA PRO A 738 -30.23 -41.82 1.31
C PRO A 738 -30.38 -42.51 2.69
N HIS A 739 -31.64 -42.79 3.08
CA HIS A 739 -32.11 -43.45 4.32
C HIS A 739 -32.54 -42.63 5.55
N CYS A 740 -32.78 -41.32 5.45
CA CYS A 740 -33.51 -40.60 6.52
C CYS A 740 -35.03 -40.58 6.29
N THR A 741 -35.70 -41.72 6.49
CA THR A 741 -37.17 -41.77 6.64
C THR A 741 -37.53 -41.66 8.12
N SER A 742 -38.23 -40.57 8.48
CA SER A 742 -39.01 -40.33 9.72
C SER A 742 -38.32 -40.61 11.08
N SER A 743 -38.02 -39.52 11.79
CA SER A 743 -37.57 -39.44 13.19
C SER A 743 -36.18 -40.00 13.50
N GLY A 744 -35.14 -39.36 12.96
CA GLY A 744 -33.76 -39.57 13.44
C GLY A 744 -33.62 -39.16 14.91
N ARG A 745 -33.26 -40.11 15.77
CA ARG A 745 -33.00 -39.87 17.20
C ARG A 745 -31.75 -38.98 17.31
N MET A 746 -31.90 -37.77 17.85
CA MET A 746 -30.76 -36.91 18.19
C MET A 746 -29.98 -37.58 19.34
N VAL A 747 -28.77 -38.05 19.07
CA VAL A 747 -27.90 -38.66 20.09
C VAL A 747 -26.91 -37.60 20.54
N GLN A 748 -26.79 -37.39 21.86
CA GLN A 748 -25.72 -36.56 22.42
C GLN A 748 -24.38 -37.23 22.10
N LEU A 749 -23.42 -36.48 21.54
CA LEU A 749 -22.05 -36.98 21.41
C LEU A 749 -21.58 -37.40 22.81
N PRO A 750 -21.17 -38.66 23.04
CA PRO A 750 -20.62 -39.06 24.33
C PRO A 750 -19.39 -38.22 24.66
N GLU A 751 -19.29 -37.74 25.90
CA GLU A 751 -18.14 -36.95 26.40
C GLU A 751 -16.80 -37.72 26.37
N ASP A 752 -16.82 -39.03 26.13
CA ASP A 752 -15.66 -39.91 26.30
C ASP A 752 -14.76 -40.09 25.07
N LEU A 753 -14.91 -39.29 24.01
CA LEU A 753 -13.93 -39.26 22.91
C LEU A 753 -12.64 -38.49 23.22
N PHE A 754 -12.54 -37.93 24.43
CA PHE A 754 -11.30 -37.37 24.99
C PHE A 754 -10.71 -38.25 26.11
N SER A 755 -10.64 -39.57 25.94
CA SER A 755 -9.70 -40.35 26.77
C SER A 755 -9.11 -41.57 26.03
N SER A 756 -7.80 -41.49 25.80
CA SER A 756 -6.82 -42.58 25.67
C SER A 756 -7.10 -43.72 24.67
N ALA A 757 -6.28 -43.80 23.61
CA ALA A 757 -5.20 -44.80 23.48
C ALA A 757 -4.74 -44.97 22.02
N ALA A 758 -3.42 -44.91 21.82
CA ALA A 758 -2.72 -45.36 20.62
C ALA A 758 -2.52 -46.91 20.66
N PRO A 759 -1.68 -47.51 19.79
CA PRO A 759 -1.82 -47.74 18.34
C PRO A 759 -1.75 -49.25 18.00
N ASN A 760 -2.28 -49.72 16.86
CA ASN A 760 -1.65 -50.84 16.13
C ASN A 760 -2.18 -51.13 14.71
N SER A 761 -1.23 -51.09 13.78
CA SER A 761 -0.92 -51.98 12.64
C SER A 761 -2.00 -52.69 11.78
N ASN A 762 -1.90 -52.37 10.48
CA ASN A 762 -1.95 -53.27 9.31
C ASN A 762 -3.19 -54.15 9.02
N ARG A 763 -3.94 -53.79 7.95
CA ARG A 763 -4.03 -54.62 6.73
C ARG A 763 -4.78 -53.93 5.56
N ARG A 764 -4.02 -53.76 4.48
CA ARG A 764 -4.32 -53.99 3.04
C ARG A 764 -5.71 -53.66 2.44
N GLN A 765 -5.65 -52.67 1.54
CA GLN A 765 -5.86 -52.78 0.08
C GLN A 765 -7.08 -53.49 -0.53
N SER A 766 -7.67 -52.72 -1.45
CA SER A 766 -8.23 -53.08 -2.76
C SER A 766 -9.75 -53.29 -2.82
N LEU A 767 -10.41 -52.41 -3.58
CA LEU A 767 -10.98 -52.79 -4.88
C LEU A 767 -11.45 -51.54 -5.62
N ALA A 768 -11.11 -51.53 -6.90
CA ALA A 768 -11.44 -50.51 -7.85
C ALA A 768 -12.86 -50.68 -8.39
N THR A 769 -13.40 -49.56 -8.86
CA THR A 769 -14.30 -49.41 -10.02
C THR A 769 -15.77 -49.84 -9.96
N SER A 770 -16.59 -48.80 -10.15
CA SER A 770 -17.69 -48.63 -11.13
C SER A 770 -19.00 -49.37 -10.92
N VAL A 771 -20.07 -48.59 -10.71
CA VAL A 771 -21.37 -48.82 -11.36
C VAL A 771 -21.99 -47.48 -11.75
N ILE A 772 -22.11 -47.28 -13.06
CA ILE A 772 -22.99 -46.32 -13.73
C ILE A 772 -24.42 -46.85 -13.58
N ASN A 773 -25.42 -46.00 -13.30
CA ASN A 773 -26.81 -46.35 -13.56
C ASN A 773 -27.48 -45.23 -14.36
N TYR A 774 -27.88 -45.58 -15.58
CA TYR A 774 -28.80 -44.83 -16.42
C TYR A 774 -30.23 -45.25 -16.10
N ASP A 775 -31.13 -44.28 -16.20
CA ASP A 775 -32.58 -44.43 -16.13
C ASP A 775 -33.12 -45.46 -17.14
N SER A 776 -34.08 -46.24 -16.67
CA SER A 776 -34.97 -47.07 -17.46
C SER A 776 -36.18 -46.25 -17.92
N ASN A 777 -36.31 -45.99 -19.22
CA ASN A 777 -37.57 -46.07 -19.96
C ASN A 777 -37.27 -46.12 -21.47
N GLY A 778 -37.90 -47.07 -22.17
CA GLY A 778 -37.47 -47.56 -23.47
C GLY A 778 -37.74 -46.66 -24.68
N VAL A 779 -37.06 -46.97 -25.79
CA VAL A 779 -37.60 -47.51 -27.07
C VAL A 779 -36.59 -47.27 -28.23
N HIS A 780 -36.29 -48.33 -29.00
CA HIS A 780 -35.68 -48.48 -30.35
C HIS A 780 -34.18 -48.13 -30.67
N MET A 781 -33.45 -49.19 -31.10
CA MET A 781 -32.30 -49.43 -32.05
C MET A 781 -31.92 -48.35 -33.11
N PRO A 782 -30.79 -48.42 -33.91
CA PRO A 782 -29.42 -48.98 -33.80
C PRO A 782 -28.23 -48.00 -34.15
N HIS A 783 -26.98 -48.46 -33.92
CA HIS A 783 -25.67 -48.21 -34.60
C HIS A 783 -25.31 -46.87 -35.29
N PHE A 784 -24.17 -46.24 -34.89
CA PHE A 784 -22.96 -46.05 -35.72
C PHE A 784 -21.74 -45.48 -34.95
N LEU A 785 -20.67 -46.28 -34.90
CA LEU A 785 -19.23 -45.97 -34.99
C LEU A 785 -18.46 -45.04 -34.01
N ASN A 786 -17.45 -45.67 -33.41
CA ASN A 786 -16.14 -45.14 -32.99
C ASN A 786 -15.49 -44.21 -34.04
N SER A 787 -14.77 -43.17 -33.59
CA SER A 787 -13.30 -43.08 -33.74
C SER A 787 -12.74 -41.74 -33.18
N VAL A 788 -11.46 -41.76 -32.79
CA VAL A 788 -10.54 -40.62 -32.61
C VAL A 788 -10.55 -39.90 -31.24
N LYS A 789 -9.58 -40.18 -30.34
CA LYS A 789 -8.24 -39.54 -30.31
C LYS A 789 -7.49 -39.85 -29.00
N HIS A 790 -6.45 -40.65 -29.14
CA HIS A 790 -5.26 -40.65 -28.29
C HIS A 790 -4.45 -39.35 -28.51
N LYS A 791 -3.55 -39.06 -27.55
CA LYS A 791 -2.53 -37.99 -27.48
C LYS A 791 -3.00 -36.69 -26.82
N PHE A 792 -2.82 -36.59 -25.51
CA PHE A 792 -1.90 -35.63 -24.90
C PHE A 792 -1.51 -36.11 -23.51
N GLY A 793 -0.22 -36.35 -23.32
CA GLY A 793 0.40 -36.58 -22.03
C GLY A 793 1.63 -35.68 -21.90
N ARG A 794 1.87 -35.27 -20.66
CA ARG A 794 3.07 -34.61 -20.09
C ARG A 794 3.19 -33.10 -20.24
N SER A 795 2.93 -32.40 -19.13
CA SER A 795 3.93 -31.57 -18.43
C SER A 795 3.34 -31.07 -17.12
N LEU A 796 3.85 -31.56 -15.99
CA LEU A 796 4.17 -30.82 -14.76
C LEU A 796 4.54 -31.83 -13.66
N SER A 797 5.83 -31.93 -13.40
CA SER A 797 6.47 -32.67 -12.31
C SER A 797 6.68 -31.78 -11.09
N HIS A 798 6.31 -32.31 -9.92
CA HIS A 798 6.96 -32.25 -8.61
C HIS A 798 7.73 -30.99 -8.11
N SER A 799 7.25 -30.47 -6.98
CA SER A 799 8.04 -30.11 -5.78
C SER A 799 7.15 -30.34 -4.55
N HIS A 800 7.19 -31.52 -3.91
CA HIS A 800 7.89 -31.76 -2.64
C HIS A 800 7.51 -30.80 -1.48
N VAL A 801 6.52 -31.23 -0.68
CA VAL A 801 6.31 -30.80 0.70
C VAL A 801 6.40 -32.05 1.56
N GLN A 802 7.47 -32.17 2.34
CA GLN A 802 7.52 -32.98 3.56
C GLN A 802 7.79 -32.02 4.73
N PRO A 803 7.00 -32.09 5.82
CA PRO A 803 7.43 -31.66 7.12
C PRO A 803 7.61 -32.87 8.05
N LEU A 804 8.85 -33.13 8.45
CA LEU A 804 9.26 -33.74 9.72
C LEU A 804 10.13 -32.64 10.36
N SER A 805 10.08 -32.28 11.65
CA SER A 805 9.58 -32.92 12.86
C SER A 805 9.51 -31.86 13.98
N LYS A 806 8.54 -31.94 14.91
CA LYS A 806 8.61 -31.31 16.24
C LYS A 806 7.84 -32.14 17.29
N GLU A 807 8.51 -33.15 17.83
CA GLU A 807 8.57 -33.43 19.28
C GLU A 807 9.73 -32.57 19.84
N LYS A 808 9.90 -32.17 21.10
CA LYS A 808 9.25 -32.35 22.41
C LYS A 808 10.00 -31.39 23.39
N PHE A 809 9.38 -31.15 24.56
CA PHE A 809 9.87 -30.63 25.86
C PHE A 809 9.11 -29.36 26.31
N LYS A 810 8.05 -29.49 27.13
CA LYS A 810 7.94 -29.76 28.59
C LYS A 810 8.17 -28.52 29.48
N SER A 811 7.04 -28.06 30.04
CA SER A 811 6.78 -27.55 31.41
C SER A 811 7.60 -26.38 31.95
N TYR A 812 6.92 -25.36 32.53
CA TYR A 812 6.91 -25.03 33.98
C TYR A 812 5.98 -23.80 34.24
N TYR A 813 4.91 -23.95 35.06
CA TYR A 813 4.61 -23.27 36.37
C TYR A 813 4.08 -21.80 36.27
N ILE A 814 3.10 -21.23 37.00
CA ILE A 814 2.44 -21.35 38.34
C ILE A 814 1.11 -20.53 38.25
N SER A 815 -0.04 -21.11 38.62
CA SER A 815 -0.83 -20.91 39.86
C SER A 815 -1.56 -19.55 40.01
N GLU A 816 -2.91 -19.64 40.09
CA GLU A 816 -3.73 -18.76 40.90
C GLU A 816 -4.27 -19.60 42.07
N HIS A 817 -3.97 -19.16 43.30
CA HIS A 817 -4.66 -19.53 44.54
C HIS A 817 -6.15 -19.16 44.42
N GLY A 818 -7.15 -19.85 44.96
CA GLY A 818 -7.18 -20.80 46.07
C GLY A 818 -8.10 -20.27 47.18
N PHE A 819 -8.96 -21.18 47.70
CA PHE A 819 -9.73 -21.15 48.96
C PHE A 819 -11.20 -20.67 48.94
N LYS A 820 -12.19 -21.32 49.59
CA LYS A 820 -12.44 -22.69 50.14
C LYS A 820 -13.85 -22.65 50.82
N PHE A 821 -14.73 -23.62 50.52
CA PHE A 821 -15.74 -24.32 51.39
C PHE A 821 -16.83 -23.56 52.21
N PRO A 822 -17.82 -24.26 52.86
CA PRO A 822 -18.69 -25.38 52.43
C PRO A 822 -20.19 -25.22 52.87
N HIS A 823 -21.00 -26.24 52.56
CA HIS A 823 -22.32 -26.61 53.10
C HIS A 823 -22.61 -26.28 54.59
N GLN A 824 -23.88 -26.04 54.95
CA GLN A 824 -24.81 -27.02 55.61
C GLN A 824 -26.09 -26.38 56.22
N ASN A 825 -27.19 -27.13 56.13
CA ASN A 825 -28.23 -27.38 57.15
C ASN A 825 -29.24 -26.30 57.61
N SER A 826 -30.48 -26.54 57.16
CA SER A 826 -31.66 -26.96 57.94
C SER A 826 -32.38 -26.04 58.96
N HIS A 827 -33.70 -26.21 58.91
CA HIS A 827 -34.74 -26.07 59.95
C HIS A 827 -35.51 -24.75 60.18
N GLU A 828 -36.81 -24.89 59.85
CA GLU A 828 -37.99 -24.60 60.68
C GLU A 828 -38.83 -23.31 60.53
N LYS A 829 -40.09 -23.60 60.13
CA LYS A 829 -41.38 -23.16 60.69
C LYS A 829 -42.00 -21.80 60.30
N LYS A 830 -42.98 -21.95 59.39
CA LYS A 830 -44.42 -21.62 59.47
C LYS A 830 -44.85 -20.22 59.97
N SER A 831 -45.48 -19.47 59.07
CA SER A 831 -46.81 -18.83 59.15
C SER A 831 -46.88 -17.81 57.98
N GLY A 832 -47.90 -17.64 57.15
CA GLY A 832 -49.25 -18.15 57.06
C GLY A 832 -50.01 -17.30 56.02
N LYS A 833 -50.94 -17.94 55.31
CA LYS A 833 -52.12 -17.38 54.62
C LYS A 833 -51.97 -16.46 53.38
N LYS A 834 -52.60 -17.02 52.31
CA LYS A 834 -53.66 -16.45 51.46
C LYS A 834 -53.29 -15.72 50.15
N ASN A 835 -53.74 -16.40 49.10
CA ASN A 835 -54.62 -15.93 48.03
C ASN A 835 -54.04 -15.32 46.75
N SER A 836 -54.45 -16.03 45.69
CA SER A 836 -55.02 -15.55 44.43
C SER A 836 -54.11 -15.54 43.20
N LYS A 837 -54.33 -16.58 42.38
CA LYS A 837 -54.24 -16.53 40.92
C LYS A 837 -55.20 -15.46 40.40
N VAL A 838 -54.75 -14.61 39.47
CA VAL A 838 -55.52 -14.22 38.28
C VAL A 838 -54.54 -13.97 37.13
N LYS A 839 -54.75 -14.71 36.03
CA LYS A 839 -54.26 -14.40 34.68
C LYS A 839 -54.96 -13.14 34.18
N CYS A 840 -54.28 -12.27 33.45
CA CYS A 840 -54.83 -11.76 32.19
C CYS A 840 -53.74 -11.22 31.25
N LEU A 841 -54.01 -11.49 29.98
CA LEU A 841 -53.36 -11.00 28.78
C LEU A 841 -53.88 -9.58 28.45
N SER A 842 -53.09 -8.93 27.58
CA SER A 842 -53.49 -8.09 26.44
C SER A 842 -53.97 -6.64 26.64
N GLU A 843 -53.51 -5.85 25.67
CA GLU A 843 -54.03 -4.60 25.07
C GLU A 843 -53.51 -3.23 25.55
N ASN A 844 -52.64 -2.68 24.68
CA ASN A 844 -52.68 -1.38 24.01
C ASN A 844 -52.54 -0.04 24.76
N VAL A 845 -51.92 0.88 24.02
CA VAL A 845 -51.95 2.36 24.10
C VAL A 845 -50.99 3.02 25.12
N PHE A 846 -49.83 3.49 24.65
CA PHE A 846 -49.54 4.90 24.33
C PHE A 846 -48.17 5.04 23.65
#